data_AF-B3XM60-F1
#
_entry.id   AF-B3XM60-F1
#
_cell.length_a   1.000
_cell.length_b   1.000
_cell.length_c   1.000
_cell.angle_alpha   90.00
_cell.angle_beta   90.00
_cell.angle_gamma   90.00
#
_symmetry.space_group_name_H-M   'P 1'
#
loop_
_entity.id
_entity.type
_entity.pdbx_description
1 polymer ?
#
loop_
_entity_poly.entity_id
_entity_poly.type
_entity_poly.pdbx_seq_one_letter_code
_entity_poly.pdbx_strand_id
1 'polypeptide(L)'
;MPVQQIKHNNDGKFYHIAIDIAKEGAQLFDLTPYVKGRVGDNNFGLLIDWYRQGMLMNVNGAYKPIIDGLVGNFSFDKNGNLKMDDDASPVYSVGKPEDCGPAGQVTYYFPEQMFPKEGIFKGYLGLIDDKGNRYSGVDIWFSVLAGNARMGIACDYYISELEKAIKESEDDLTNHKKSMQQVVDEFVSKMNDLTNRLETQATTDQAALDALEAKIKQDNLFTQAEADAFKQTIQELCNNWIDDVKNARGGYGTLAEKEIAQDNNINTAQKTADQAVNQNVTQDAQIQINKDDIANIRENLPSYAKASDVAIMQSRMDTYTHLANGSTTGDAELADLRIGADGVTYGNAGDAVRSQFNVQHRLIDDVARANNRYDIEIGPMEKGQIDTVTGKNVADDSGSIYRTGFIPVSKPSVLVRALKGGAIALYMYDKAQHLLGWYGGYWEQETKEGYQDLAYIRFTLRGTNQAGTEVVPNGKITNDIIGGIKLYNYSEHANLINVREWGAQGDGLNNDGLIINAAFQIASKRSATVYIPAGTYRLDSTIPTVSNIKVIGDWSASDYRSGTILVDNRTNDLSTFCISFSGKFDISNFTLIGNKKLANGLALLNGGWDSYIKNVTVMQFYKTGVQFDKGAEDIHVDGLFIDNCGSVQYQANGDYHYGLELTNNTNQLFFNNCHIEHCRLLIGIHGANSISFTNCHVEQSTVGLDQNIPLAPIDHVGSSDILWNNNLLVSINKAAYTNVSADPMPFINYSRGTGTPDYFVSGSFINNAFITGMGSGDAKSTGIVSAQFIDATGPNKVIISGNKFSNVSQDNGIKLGSRSIFTANHVVYATDAGQTIFTAQDSIVANNIFDLKDNRTMTITNSKNSNNAYYDANGKGIEV
;
A
#
# COMPACT_ATOMS: atom_id res chain seq x y z
N MET A 1 36.53 48.84 -37.23
CA MET A 1 36.46 47.36 -37.31
C MET A 1 35.07 46.99 -37.79
N PRO A 2 34.90 45.97 -38.65
CA PRO A 2 33.60 45.68 -39.25
C PRO A 2 32.60 45.28 -38.18
N VAL A 3 31.38 45.82 -38.25
CA VAL A 3 30.24 45.41 -37.43
C VAL A 3 30.08 43.91 -37.60
N GLN A 4 30.34 43.16 -36.53
CA GLN A 4 30.16 41.72 -36.51
C GLN A 4 28.65 41.47 -36.64
N GLN A 5 28.19 41.21 -37.87
CA GLN A 5 26.81 40.78 -38.12
C GLN A 5 26.51 39.62 -37.20
N ILE A 6 25.58 39.82 -36.26
CA ILE A 6 25.07 38.76 -35.40
C ILE A 6 24.31 37.79 -36.31
N LYS A 7 25.02 36.74 -36.76
CA LYS A 7 24.48 35.67 -37.61
C LYS A 7 24.00 34.54 -36.70
N HIS A 8 22.71 34.50 -36.40
CA HIS A 8 22.08 33.28 -35.91
C HIS A 8 21.74 32.38 -37.10
N ASN A 9 22.55 31.33 -37.30
CA ASN A 9 22.34 30.34 -38.36
C ASN A 9 21.23 29.35 -37.96
N ASN A 10 20.04 29.54 -38.52
CA ASN A 10 18.99 28.52 -38.63
C ASN A 10 18.73 28.27 -40.14
N ASP A 11 19.64 27.54 -40.79
CA ASP A 11 19.63 27.27 -42.24
C ASP A 11 19.52 28.52 -43.13
N GLY A 12 20.13 29.63 -42.70
CA GLY A 12 20.17 30.88 -43.48
C GLY A 12 18.87 31.72 -43.49
N LYS A 13 17.90 31.43 -42.63
CA LYS A 13 16.67 32.22 -42.50
C LYS A 13 16.73 33.19 -41.30
N PHE A 14 16.54 34.49 -41.57
CA PHE A 14 16.31 35.50 -40.54
C PHE A 14 14.82 35.53 -40.21
N TYR A 15 14.47 35.35 -38.93
CA TYR A 15 13.09 35.45 -38.46
C TYR A 15 12.89 36.83 -37.84
N HIS A 16 11.88 37.55 -38.33
CA HIS A 16 11.50 38.87 -37.84
C HIS A 16 10.22 38.73 -37.01
N ILE A 17 10.20 39.31 -35.82
CA ILE A 17 8.99 39.34 -34.98
C ILE A 17 8.25 40.63 -35.30
N ALA A 18 7.05 40.54 -35.87
CA ALA A 18 6.21 41.70 -36.16
C ALA A 18 5.36 42.09 -34.94
N ILE A 19 5.42 43.34 -34.51
CA ILE A 19 4.65 43.88 -33.39
C ILE A 19 3.84 45.10 -33.83
N ASP A 20 2.53 45.10 -33.62
CA ASP A 20 1.66 46.24 -33.93
C ASP A 20 1.18 46.94 -32.65
N ILE A 21 1.61 48.17 -32.44
CA ILE A 21 1.28 48.96 -31.24
C ILE A 21 -0.20 49.37 -31.13
N ALA A 22 -1.01 49.13 -32.18
CA ALA A 22 -2.42 49.50 -32.21
C ALA A 22 -3.38 48.29 -32.20
N LYS A 23 -2.87 47.05 -32.08
CA LYS A 23 -3.70 45.85 -31.98
C LYS A 23 -3.36 45.07 -30.70
N GLU A 24 -4.29 45.04 -29.75
CA GLU A 24 -4.23 44.23 -28.52
C GLU A 24 -4.59 42.76 -28.81
N GLY A 25 -3.99 42.16 -29.83
CA GLY A 25 -4.19 40.75 -30.19
C GLY A 25 -3.04 39.89 -29.67
N ALA A 26 -3.31 39.05 -28.68
CA ALA A 26 -2.36 38.13 -28.09
C ALA A 26 -1.88 37.10 -29.14
N GLN A 27 -0.58 37.08 -29.46
CA GLN A 27 0.04 36.08 -30.33
C GLN A 27 1.21 35.42 -29.59
N LEU A 28 1.09 34.12 -29.29
CA LEU A 28 2.13 33.32 -28.64
C LEU A 28 3.25 33.03 -29.66
N PHE A 29 4.48 33.45 -29.34
CA PHE A 29 5.68 33.06 -30.08
C PHE A 29 6.71 32.46 -29.12
N ASP A 30 7.06 31.18 -29.34
CA ASP A 30 8.23 30.58 -28.70
C ASP A 30 9.49 31.18 -29.32
N LEU A 31 10.24 31.92 -28.51
CA LEU A 31 11.48 32.58 -28.91
C LEU A 31 12.73 31.71 -28.68
N THR A 32 12.58 30.53 -28.04
CA THR A 32 13.67 29.58 -27.76
C THR A 32 14.43 29.12 -29.01
N PRO A 33 13.80 28.92 -30.20
CA PRO A 33 14.53 28.61 -31.42
C PRO A 33 15.33 29.80 -31.99
N TYR A 34 14.95 31.03 -31.64
CA TYR A 34 15.41 32.27 -32.29
C TYR A 34 16.42 33.03 -31.43
N VAL A 35 16.39 32.84 -30.11
CA VAL A 35 17.33 33.43 -29.15
C VAL A 35 17.85 32.35 -28.21
N LYS A 36 19.17 32.26 -28.09
CA LYS A 36 19.87 31.32 -27.19
C LYS A 36 20.77 32.10 -26.23
N GLY A 37 20.16 32.76 -25.25
CA GLY A 37 20.90 33.39 -24.15
C GLY A 37 21.25 32.39 -23.06
N ARG A 38 22.39 32.59 -22.40
CA ARG A 38 22.84 31.85 -21.21
C ARG A 38 23.05 32.82 -20.05
N VAL A 39 23.19 32.27 -18.85
CA VAL A 39 23.61 33.04 -17.67
C VAL A 39 24.90 33.80 -17.97
N GLY A 40 24.86 35.12 -17.82
CA GLY A 40 26.01 36.00 -18.05
C GLY A 40 26.24 36.40 -19.51
N ASP A 41 25.40 35.97 -20.47
CA ASP A 41 25.46 36.50 -21.83
C ASP A 41 25.08 37.99 -21.82
N ASN A 42 25.86 38.80 -22.54
CA ASN A 42 25.66 40.25 -22.63
C ASN A 42 25.64 40.67 -24.11
N ASN A 43 24.82 41.67 -24.42
CA ASN A 43 24.76 42.30 -25.75
C ASN A 43 24.37 41.34 -26.88
N PHE A 44 23.47 40.40 -26.60
CA PHE A 44 22.78 39.58 -27.61
C PHE A 44 21.62 40.38 -28.22
N GLY A 45 21.44 40.34 -29.55
CA GLY A 45 20.43 41.14 -30.26
C GLY A 45 19.18 40.36 -30.70
N LEU A 46 17.99 40.87 -30.41
CA LEU A 46 16.70 40.42 -30.97
C LEU A 46 16.16 41.45 -31.97
N LEU A 47 15.85 41.02 -33.20
CA LEU A 47 15.28 41.89 -34.24
C LEU A 47 13.75 41.87 -34.23
N ILE A 48 13.15 43.06 -34.21
CA ILE A 48 11.69 43.27 -34.15
C ILE A 48 11.26 44.27 -35.21
N ASP A 49 10.19 43.95 -35.94
CA ASP A 49 9.55 44.84 -36.90
C ASP A 49 8.35 45.55 -36.23
N TRP A 50 8.42 46.86 -36.08
CA TRP A 50 7.36 47.69 -35.49
C TRP A 50 6.33 48.12 -36.53
N TYR A 51 5.06 47.93 -36.19
CA TYR A 51 3.88 48.34 -36.93
C TYR A 51 3.01 49.26 -36.06
N ARG A 52 2.21 50.10 -36.72
CA ARG A 52 1.12 50.87 -36.12
C ARG A 52 -0.11 50.75 -37.04
N GLN A 53 -1.20 50.19 -36.52
CA GLN A 53 -2.45 49.98 -37.25
C GLN A 53 -2.27 49.19 -38.54
N GLY A 54 -1.43 48.15 -38.50
CA GLY A 54 -1.11 47.28 -39.63
C GLY A 54 -0.14 47.88 -40.65
N MET A 55 0.37 49.10 -40.43
CA MET A 55 1.37 49.74 -41.28
C MET A 55 2.73 49.76 -40.61
N LEU A 56 3.78 49.45 -41.38
CA LEU A 56 5.15 49.44 -40.89
C LEU A 56 5.57 50.84 -40.41
N MET A 57 6.11 50.93 -39.20
CA MET A 57 6.49 52.20 -38.57
C MET A 57 7.85 52.67 -39.10
N ASN A 58 8.03 53.98 -39.32
CA ASN A 58 9.35 54.53 -39.59
C ASN A 58 10.08 54.83 -38.28
N VAL A 59 10.93 53.90 -37.85
CA VAL A 59 11.71 53.99 -36.61
C VAL A 59 13.12 54.57 -36.81
N ASN A 60 13.59 54.63 -38.06
CA ASN A 60 14.98 54.96 -38.40
C ASN A 60 15.35 56.41 -38.00
N GLY A 61 16.34 56.55 -37.12
CA GLY A 61 16.91 57.84 -36.73
C GLY A 61 16.03 58.74 -35.85
N ALA A 62 14.85 58.28 -35.41
CA ALA A 62 13.90 59.06 -34.59
C ALA A 62 13.58 58.40 -33.23
N TYR A 63 14.06 57.18 -33.00
CA TYR A 63 13.77 56.37 -31.82
C TYR A 63 15.01 55.63 -31.31
N LYS A 64 14.98 55.23 -30.04
CA LYS A 64 15.93 54.28 -29.44
C LYS A 64 15.16 53.09 -28.83
N PRO A 65 15.68 51.85 -28.94
CA PRO A 65 15.07 50.71 -28.28
C PRO A 65 15.20 50.85 -26.76
N ILE A 66 14.12 50.51 -26.03
CA ILE A 66 14.13 50.42 -24.58
C ILE A 66 13.71 49.02 -24.12
N ILE A 67 14.34 48.56 -23.06
CA ILE A 67 13.96 47.36 -22.32
C ILE A 67 13.76 47.77 -20.88
N ASP A 68 12.62 47.39 -20.31
CA ASP A 68 12.24 47.82 -18.96
C ASP A 68 11.45 46.68 -18.30
N GLY A 69 11.89 46.25 -17.12
CA GLY A 69 11.30 45.11 -16.44
C GLY A 69 11.96 44.81 -15.10
N LEU A 70 11.64 43.63 -14.57
CA LEU A 70 12.12 43.12 -13.30
C LEU A 70 12.79 41.76 -13.51
N VAL A 71 13.83 41.47 -12.74
CA VAL A 71 14.50 40.18 -12.68
C VAL A 71 14.53 39.67 -11.24
N GLY A 72 14.19 38.40 -11.03
CA GLY A 72 14.22 37.80 -9.70
C GLY A 72 13.32 36.60 -9.54
N ASN A 73 12.96 36.33 -8.30
CA ASN A 73 11.99 35.29 -7.95
C ASN A 73 10.59 35.70 -8.42
N PHE A 74 9.74 34.69 -8.57
CA PHE A 74 8.38 34.89 -9.04
C PHE A 74 7.41 33.92 -8.39
N SER A 75 6.16 34.35 -8.37
CA SER A 75 5.00 33.59 -7.96
C SER A 75 3.92 33.65 -9.04
N PHE A 76 2.83 32.93 -8.80
CA PHE A 76 1.63 32.97 -9.63
C PHE A 76 0.50 33.64 -8.85
N ASP A 77 -0.23 34.56 -9.47
CA ASP A 77 -1.47 35.07 -8.87
C ASP A 77 -2.64 34.08 -9.04
N LYS A 78 -3.78 34.38 -8.42
CA LYS A 78 -5.00 33.54 -8.46
C LYS A 78 -5.59 33.32 -9.84
N ASN A 79 -5.25 34.17 -10.80
CA ASN A 79 -5.68 34.05 -12.20
C ASN A 79 -4.60 33.33 -13.04
N GLY A 80 -3.55 32.84 -12.39
CA GLY A 80 -2.42 32.21 -13.04
C GLY A 80 -1.55 33.20 -13.79
N ASN A 81 -1.45 34.49 -13.40
CA ASN A 81 -0.49 35.40 -14.02
C ASN A 81 0.85 35.37 -13.27
N LEU A 82 1.94 35.53 -14.02
CA LEU A 82 3.27 35.60 -13.45
C LEU A 82 3.43 36.92 -12.70
N LYS A 83 3.70 36.82 -11.40
CA LYS A 83 3.91 37.94 -10.51
C LYS A 83 5.36 37.89 -10.05
N MET A 84 6.09 38.98 -10.22
CA MET A 84 7.43 39.11 -9.65
C MET A 84 7.32 39.27 -8.13
N ASP A 85 8.23 38.65 -7.39
CA ASP A 85 8.30 38.82 -5.94
C ASP A 85 8.75 40.24 -5.57
N ASP A 86 8.45 40.67 -4.35
CA ASP A 86 8.75 42.03 -3.88
C ASP A 86 10.27 42.34 -3.82
N ASP A 87 11.11 41.31 -3.85
CA ASP A 87 12.58 41.41 -3.88
C ASP A 87 13.19 41.46 -5.30
N ALA A 88 12.35 41.40 -6.34
CA ALA A 88 12.81 41.46 -7.72
C ALA A 88 13.52 42.80 -8.04
N SER A 89 14.63 42.71 -8.77
CA SER A 89 15.46 43.85 -9.12
C SER A 89 15.07 44.45 -10.47
N PRO A 90 15.01 45.78 -10.62
CA PRO A 90 14.70 46.41 -11.90
C PRO A 90 15.85 46.25 -12.90
N VAL A 91 15.49 45.98 -14.14
CA VAL A 91 16.42 46.00 -15.28
C VAL A 91 15.90 46.99 -16.31
N TYR A 92 16.76 47.95 -16.64
CA TYR A 92 16.45 49.01 -17.60
C TYR A 92 17.63 49.20 -18.55
N SER A 93 17.35 49.16 -19.86
CA SER A 93 18.35 49.34 -20.91
C SER A 93 17.80 50.25 -22.02
N VAL A 94 18.67 51.11 -22.55
CA VAL A 94 18.37 51.98 -23.69
C VAL A 94 19.47 51.80 -24.73
N GLY A 95 19.10 51.38 -25.93
CA GLY A 95 20.03 51.27 -27.04
C GLY A 95 20.25 52.61 -27.77
N LYS A 96 20.80 52.52 -28.98
CA LYS A 96 21.20 53.67 -29.77
C LYS A 96 20.23 53.91 -30.93
N PRO A 97 20.15 55.14 -31.48
CA PRO A 97 19.36 55.40 -32.68
C PRO A 97 19.78 54.53 -33.87
N GLU A 98 21.06 54.14 -33.94
CA GLU A 98 21.57 53.24 -34.99
C GLU A 98 21.00 51.82 -34.93
N ASP A 99 20.42 51.42 -33.79
CA ASP A 99 19.79 50.11 -33.62
C ASP A 99 18.38 50.05 -34.23
N CYS A 100 17.84 51.22 -34.64
CA CYS A 100 16.60 51.37 -35.37
C CYS A 100 16.88 51.49 -36.88
N GLY A 101 16.67 50.41 -37.61
CA GLY A 101 16.86 50.31 -39.05
C GLY A 101 15.69 50.81 -39.91
N PRO A 102 15.84 50.76 -41.25
CA PRO A 102 14.75 51.08 -42.17
C PRO A 102 13.61 50.08 -42.03
N ALA A 103 12.40 50.49 -42.45
CA ALA A 103 11.24 49.59 -42.54
C ALA A 103 10.86 48.95 -41.18
N GLY A 104 10.75 49.75 -40.11
CA GLY A 104 10.24 49.30 -38.81
C GLY A 104 11.18 48.40 -38.00
N GLN A 105 12.33 48.02 -38.55
CA GLN A 105 13.27 47.09 -37.92
C GLN A 105 13.99 47.73 -36.74
N VAL A 106 13.98 47.08 -35.58
CA VAL A 106 14.67 47.52 -34.37
C VAL A 106 15.38 46.34 -33.73
N THR A 107 16.67 46.50 -33.44
CA THR A 107 17.47 45.50 -32.73
C THR A 107 17.54 45.82 -31.24
N TYR A 108 17.06 44.91 -30.40
CA TYR A 108 17.13 45.01 -28.94
C TYR A 108 18.33 44.22 -28.41
N TYR A 109 19.29 44.91 -27.81
CA TYR A 109 20.43 44.27 -27.15
C TYR A 109 20.11 43.99 -25.69
N PHE A 110 20.02 42.71 -25.33
CA PHE A 110 19.76 42.29 -23.96
C PHE A 110 21.01 42.45 -23.08
N PRO A 111 20.94 43.21 -21.98
CA PRO A 111 22.03 43.30 -21.01
C PRO A 111 22.13 42.05 -20.13
N GLU A 112 23.31 41.80 -19.55
CA GLU A 112 23.58 40.60 -18.73
C GLU A 112 22.62 40.41 -17.56
N GLN A 113 22.11 41.50 -16.99
CA GLN A 113 21.22 41.49 -15.82
C GLN A 113 19.88 40.79 -16.11
N MET A 114 19.52 40.56 -17.37
CA MET A 114 18.28 39.89 -17.77
C MET A 114 18.38 38.37 -17.78
N PHE A 115 19.60 37.81 -17.69
CA PHE A 115 19.84 36.37 -17.65
C PHE A 115 20.39 35.98 -16.28
N PRO A 116 19.55 36.03 -15.22
CA PRO A 116 20.00 35.74 -13.88
C PRO A 116 20.46 34.28 -13.79
N LYS A 117 21.34 33.99 -12.83
CA LYS A 117 21.79 32.62 -12.55
C LYS A 117 20.60 31.69 -12.23
N GLU A 118 19.57 32.24 -11.60
CA GLU A 118 18.32 31.59 -11.20
C GLU A 118 17.21 32.64 -11.15
N GLY A 119 15.99 32.28 -11.57
CA GLY A 119 14.82 33.18 -11.59
C GLY A 119 14.32 33.52 -13.00
N ILE A 120 13.47 34.54 -13.07
CA ILE A 120 12.86 35.01 -14.32
C ILE A 120 13.08 36.51 -14.53
N PHE A 121 13.19 36.95 -15.78
CA PHE A 121 12.94 38.34 -16.16
C PHE A 121 11.52 38.48 -16.69
N LYS A 122 10.79 39.50 -16.25
CA LYS A 122 9.50 39.93 -16.83
C LYS A 122 9.54 41.43 -17.08
N GLY A 123 9.26 41.85 -18.31
CA GLY A 123 9.25 43.26 -18.69
C GLY A 123 8.65 43.47 -20.08
N TYR A 124 8.90 44.63 -20.67
CA TYR A 124 8.45 44.95 -22.02
C TYR A 124 9.58 45.47 -22.90
N LEU A 125 9.40 45.30 -24.21
CA LEU A 125 10.21 45.96 -25.24
C LEU A 125 9.49 47.20 -25.73
N GLY A 126 10.20 48.32 -25.81
CA GLY A 126 9.62 49.61 -26.18
C GLY A 126 10.50 50.45 -27.08
N LEU A 127 10.02 51.64 -27.42
CA LEU A 127 10.78 52.70 -28.09
C LEU A 127 10.72 53.99 -27.27
N ILE A 128 11.78 54.78 -27.31
CA ILE A 128 11.79 56.16 -26.81
C ILE A 128 12.14 57.11 -27.96
N ASP A 129 11.35 58.16 -28.16
CA ASP A 129 11.63 59.17 -29.18
C ASP A 129 12.63 60.23 -28.71
N ASP A 130 13.07 61.09 -29.63
CA ASP A 130 14.02 62.18 -29.32
C ASP A 130 13.46 63.26 -28.36
N LYS A 131 12.15 63.23 -28.08
CA LYS A 131 11.49 64.11 -27.10
C LYS A 131 11.34 63.44 -25.72
N GLY A 132 11.77 62.19 -25.58
CA GLY A 132 11.66 61.40 -24.36
C GLY A 132 10.30 60.71 -24.17
N ASN A 133 9.41 60.73 -25.17
CA ASN A 133 8.16 59.99 -25.10
C ASN A 133 8.44 58.50 -25.24
N ARG A 134 7.87 57.71 -24.32
CA ARG A 134 7.98 56.25 -24.31
C ARG A 134 6.78 55.62 -25.01
N TYR A 135 7.06 54.62 -25.83
CA TYR A 135 6.09 53.78 -26.50
C TYR A 135 6.35 52.35 -26.02
N SER A 136 5.47 51.84 -25.15
CA SER A 136 5.51 50.45 -24.68
C SER A 136 4.96 49.53 -25.75
N GLY A 137 5.67 48.45 -26.04
CA GLY A 137 5.24 47.38 -26.93
C GLY A 137 4.80 46.15 -26.14
N VAL A 138 5.38 45.01 -26.49
CA VAL A 138 5.00 43.67 -26.02
C VAL A 138 5.69 43.31 -24.70
N ASP A 139 4.93 42.70 -23.79
CA ASP A 139 5.46 42.04 -22.60
C ASP A 139 6.21 40.76 -23.01
N ILE A 140 7.42 40.63 -22.51
CA ILE A 140 8.34 39.52 -22.73
C ILE A 140 8.77 38.93 -21.38
N TRP A 141 9.07 37.64 -21.39
CA TRP A 141 9.64 36.98 -20.23
C TRP A 141 10.74 35.99 -20.62
N PHE A 142 11.72 35.81 -19.73
CA PHE A 142 12.86 34.90 -19.89
C PHE A 142 13.05 34.09 -18.61
N SER A 143 12.99 32.77 -18.70
CA SER A 143 13.31 31.89 -17.57
C SER A 143 14.66 31.21 -17.78
N VAL A 144 15.46 31.13 -16.72
CA VAL A 144 16.70 30.35 -16.68
C VAL A 144 16.48 29.19 -15.70
N LEU A 145 16.17 28.01 -16.23
CA LEU A 145 16.04 26.78 -15.44
C LEU A 145 17.25 25.89 -15.70
N ALA A 146 18.06 25.67 -14.67
CA ALA A 146 19.15 24.69 -14.61
C ALA A 146 19.92 24.48 -15.94
N GLY A 147 20.31 25.57 -16.61
CA GLY A 147 21.14 25.54 -17.82
C GLY A 147 20.41 25.69 -19.17
N ASN A 148 19.08 25.79 -19.21
CA ASN A 148 18.32 26.07 -20.45
C ASN A 148 17.50 27.36 -20.31
N ALA A 149 17.77 28.35 -21.16
CA ALA A 149 16.94 29.56 -21.26
C ALA A 149 15.73 29.31 -22.16
N ARG A 150 14.53 29.64 -21.69
CA ARG A 150 13.28 29.65 -22.48
C ARG A 150 12.76 31.07 -22.59
N MET A 151 12.19 31.41 -23.75
CA MET A 151 11.84 32.80 -24.08
C MET A 151 10.47 32.84 -24.77
N GLY A 152 9.58 33.75 -24.35
CA GLY A 152 8.24 33.86 -24.90
C GLY A 152 7.70 35.29 -24.97
N ILE A 153 6.76 35.51 -25.88
CA ILE A 153 5.93 36.73 -25.99
C ILE A 153 4.61 36.50 -25.25
N ALA A 154 4.14 37.49 -24.48
CA ALA A 154 2.93 37.34 -23.67
C ALA A 154 1.64 37.20 -24.51
N CYS A 155 1.13 35.97 -24.53
CA CYS A 155 -0.22 35.53 -24.83
C CYS A 155 -0.36 34.15 -24.17
N ASP A 156 -1.18 34.01 -23.12
CA ASP A 156 -1.55 32.75 -22.44
C ASP A 156 -0.45 31.71 -22.16
N TYR A 157 0.21 31.92 -21.03
CA TYR A 157 0.50 30.93 -19.98
C TYR A 157 0.72 29.46 -20.38
N TYR A 158 1.93 29.15 -20.84
CA TYR A 158 2.50 27.81 -20.74
C TYR A 158 3.92 27.87 -20.15
N ILE A 159 4.02 28.41 -18.92
CA ILE A 159 4.87 27.72 -17.95
C ILE A 159 4.13 26.40 -17.70
N SER A 160 4.76 25.27 -18.01
CA SER A 160 4.07 23.97 -17.95
C SER A 160 3.33 23.82 -16.62
N GLU A 161 2.12 23.25 -16.60
CA GLU A 161 1.43 22.87 -15.35
C GLU A 161 2.38 22.12 -14.39
N LEU A 162 3.40 21.46 -14.94
CA LEU A 162 4.51 20.84 -14.23
C LEU A 162 5.38 21.83 -13.42
N GLU A 163 5.77 22.97 -13.99
CA GLU A 163 6.61 23.99 -13.33
C GLU A 163 5.80 24.73 -12.24
N LYS A 164 4.51 24.96 -12.47
CA LYS A 164 3.58 25.43 -11.43
C LYS A 164 3.46 24.41 -10.30
N ALA A 165 3.23 23.14 -10.63
CA ALA A 165 3.15 22.07 -9.65
C ALA A 165 4.47 21.89 -8.86
N ILE A 166 5.63 22.07 -9.51
CA ILE A 166 6.93 22.04 -8.83
C ILE A 166 7.03 23.18 -7.82
N LYS A 167 6.68 24.42 -8.21
CA LYS A 167 6.75 25.56 -7.31
C LYS A 167 5.77 25.46 -6.14
N GLU A 168 4.53 25.04 -6.41
CA GLU A 168 3.54 24.75 -5.37
C GLU A 168 4.04 23.66 -4.41
N SER A 169 4.70 22.61 -4.93
CA SER A 169 5.28 21.54 -4.12
C SER A 169 6.49 22.01 -3.28
N GLU A 170 7.33 22.91 -3.79
CA GLU A 170 8.45 23.51 -3.04
C GLU A 170 7.96 24.40 -1.89
N ASP A 171 6.91 25.19 -2.15
CA ASP A 171 6.31 26.06 -1.14
C ASP A 171 5.61 25.22 -0.05
N ASP A 172 4.90 24.16 -0.45
CA ASP A 172 4.30 23.19 0.48
C ASP A 172 5.36 22.46 1.32
N LEU A 173 6.48 22.05 0.71
CA LEU A 173 7.58 21.41 1.42
C LEU A 173 8.21 22.38 2.45
N THR A 174 8.34 23.65 2.08
CA THR A 174 8.87 24.70 2.96
C THR A 174 7.92 24.98 4.13
N ASN A 175 6.61 25.02 3.88
CA ASN A 175 5.60 25.20 4.92
C ASN A 175 5.55 24.00 5.86
N HIS A 176 5.59 22.77 5.35
CA HIS A 176 5.68 21.57 6.17
C HIS A 176 6.95 21.56 7.04
N LYS A 177 8.11 22.00 6.53
CA LYS A 177 9.33 22.15 7.33
C LYS A 177 9.15 23.16 8.47
N LYS A 178 8.49 24.30 8.24
CA LYS A 178 8.19 25.29 9.28
C LYS A 178 7.25 24.73 10.35
N SER A 179 6.18 24.04 9.95
CA SER A 179 5.26 23.41 10.90
C SER A 179 5.94 22.30 11.70
N MET A 180 6.82 21.51 11.08
CA MET A 180 7.63 20.50 11.77
C MET A 180 8.58 21.15 12.77
N GLN A 181 9.23 22.25 12.39
CA GLN A 181 10.11 23.00 13.28
C GLN A 181 9.35 23.58 14.48
N GLN A 182 8.13 24.09 14.28
CA GLN A 182 7.27 24.55 15.38
C GLN A 182 6.93 23.42 16.36
N VAL A 183 6.62 22.22 15.86
CA VAL A 183 6.36 21.04 16.72
C VAL A 183 7.61 20.66 17.51
N VAL A 184 8.80 20.70 16.89
CA VAL A 184 10.08 20.46 17.57
C VAL A 184 10.34 21.53 18.63
N ASP A 185 10.15 22.81 18.31
CA ASP A 185 10.35 23.92 19.24
C ASP A 185 9.40 23.83 20.44
N GLU A 186 8.13 23.49 20.20
CA GLU A 186 7.13 23.29 21.26
C GLU A 186 7.49 22.08 22.14
N PHE A 187 7.99 20.99 21.55
CA PHE A 187 8.47 19.83 22.29
C PHE A 187 9.68 20.17 23.15
N VAL A 188 10.67 20.88 22.61
CA VAL A 188 11.85 21.36 23.34
C VAL A 188 11.43 22.26 24.50
N SER A 189 10.47 23.18 24.28
CA SER A 189 9.93 24.02 25.35
C SER A 189 9.28 23.21 26.46
N LYS A 190 8.43 22.23 26.13
CA LYS A 190 7.79 21.34 27.11
C LYS A 190 8.80 20.50 27.88
N MET A 191 9.86 20.03 27.22
CA MET A 191 10.96 19.30 27.86
C MET A 191 11.74 20.18 28.83
N ASN A 192 12.02 21.43 28.46
CA ASN A 192 12.66 22.39 29.35
C ASN A 192 11.78 22.68 30.59
N ASP A 193 10.48 22.89 30.41
CA ASP A 193 9.54 23.08 31.51
C ASP A 193 9.46 21.86 32.44
N LEU A 194 9.43 20.65 31.88
CA LEU A 194 9.47 19.42 32.67
C LEU A 194 10.77 19.28 33.45
N THR A 195 11.91 19.59 32.82
CA THR A 195 13.23 19.55 33.46
C THR A 195 13.28 20.52 34.64
N ASN A 196 12.85 21.77 34.44
CA ASN A 196 12.78 22.78 35.50
C ASN A 196 11.87 22.34 36.66
N ARG A 197 10.72 21.72 36.36
CA ARG A 197 9.81 21.18 37.38
C ARG A 197 10.45 20.04 38.17
N LEU A 198 11.14 19.12 37.50
CA LEU A 198 11.82 18.00 38.14
C LEU A 198 12.99 18.47 39.02
N GLU A 199 13.77 19.45 38.57
CA GLU A 199 14.82 20.07 39.38
C GLU A 199 14.24 20.75 40.63
N THR A 200 13.13 21.47 40.47
CA THR A 200 12.42 22.10 41.60
C THR A 200 11.88 21.06 42.58
N GLN A 201 11.29 19.98 42.08
CA GLN A 201 10.76 18.90 42.91
C GLN A 201 11.89 18.16 43.63
N ALA A 202 12.99 17.82 42.94
CA ALA A 202 14.15 17.17 43.54
C ALA A 202 14.74 18.02 44.68
N THR A 203 14.80 19.34 44.50
CA THR A 203 15.24 20.27 45.55
C THR A 203 14.29 20.27 46.75
N THR A 204 12.98 20.18 46.50
CA THR A 204 11.93 20.14 47.53
C THR A 204 11.98 18.82 48.30
N ASP A 205 12.12 17.70 47.60
CA ASP A 205 12.20 16.36 48.18
C ASP A 205 13.48 16.21 49.00
N GLN A 206 14.60 16.75 48.53
CA GLN A 206 15.86 16.78 49.28
C GLN A 206 15.70 17.56 50.59
N ALA A 207 15.09 18.75 50.55
CA ALA A 207 14.83 19.52 51.76
C ALA A 207 13.90 18.80 52.75
N ALA A 208 12.91 18.05 52.24
CA ALA A 208 12.02 17.24 53.07
C ALA A 208 12.73 16.03 53.69
N LEU A 209 13.61 15.37 52.92
CA LEU A 209 14.46 14.29 53.39
C LEU A 209 15.43 14.76 54.46
N ASP A 210 16.09 15.90 54.25
CA ASP A 210 17.00 16.51 55.22
C ASP A 210 16.25 16.86 56.53
N ALA A 211 15.02 17.36 56.43
CA ALA A 211 14.18 17.65 57.59
C ALA A 211 13.73 16.38 58.33
N LEU A 212 13.43 15.30 57.61
CA LEU A 212 13.13 13.99 58.22
C LEU A 212 14.37 13.40 58.88
N GLU A 213 15.52 13.49 58.24
CA GLU A 213 16.80 13.05 58.77
C GLU A 213 17.17 13.82 60.04
N ALA A 214 16.96 15.14 60.07
CA ALA A 214 17.13 15.96 61.25
C ALA A 214 16.18 15.56 62.38
N LYS A 215 14.91 15.23 62.08
CA LYS A 215 13.95 14.72 63.08
C LYS A 215 14.34 13.35 63.64
N ILE A 216 14.88 12.46 62.80
CA ILE A 216 15.39 11.14 63.22
C ILE A 216 16.64 11.30 64.08
N LYS A 217 17.52 12.24 63.74
CA LYS A 217 18.77 12.54 64.46
C LYS A 217 18.58 13.42 65.70
N GLN A 218 17.39 13.99 65.92
CA GLN A 218 17.13 14.76 67.12
C GLN A 218 16.92 13.79 68.30
N ASP A 219 17.98 13.62 69.09
CA ASP A 219 18.03 12.84 70.33
C ASP A 219 16.73 13.02 71.12
N ASN A 220 15.95 11.93 71.25
CA ASN A 220 14.74 11.69 72.08
C ASN A 220 13.64 10.87 71.37
N LEU A 221 13.89 10.29 70.19
CA LEU A 221 13.01 9.27 69.62
C LEU A 221 13.17 7.95 70.40
N PHE A 222 12.16 7.63 71.22
CA PHE A 222 12.12 6.43 72.06
C PHE A 222 12.21 5.15 71.19
N THR A 223 13.39 4.54 71.18
CA THR A 223 13.71 3.39 70.34
C THR A 223 13.03 2.12 70.87
N GLN A 224 12.90 1.09 70.02
CA GLN A 224 12.35 -0.20 70.45
C GLN A 224 13.18 -0.82 71.59
N ALA A 225 14.50 -0.65 71.56
CA ALA A 225 15.38 -1.12 72.63
C ALA A 225 15.14 -0.40 73.96
N GLU A 226 14.92 0.92 73.92
CA GLU A 226 14.55 1.70 75.10
C GLU A 226 13.14 1.34 75.61
N ALA A 227 12.21 1.04 74.72
CA ALA A 227 10.88 0.54 75.08
C ALA A 227 10.94 -0.84 75.76
N ASP A 228 11.80 -1.73 75.27
CA ASP A 228 12.00 -3.05 75.84
C ASP A 228 12.71 -2.98 77.21
N ALA A 229 13.70 -2.09 77.36
CA ALA A 229 14.37 -1.83 78.64
C ALA A 229 13.41 -1.18 79.67
N PHE A 230 12.58 -0.23 79.24
CA PHE A 230 11.54 0.35 80.09
C PHE A 230 10.51 -0.70 80.52
N LYS A 231 10.09 -1.57 79.61
CA LYS A 231 9.19 -2.70 79.91
C LYS A 231 9.78 -3.67 80.92
N GLN A 232 11.07 -4.02 80.79
CA GLN A 232 11.79 -4.84 81.78
C GLN A 232 11.82 -4.17 83.16
N THR A 233 12.15 -2.88 83.20
CA THR A 233 12.21 -2.12 84.46
C THR A 233 10.85 -2.10 85.17
N ILE A 234 9.76 -1.91 84.43
CA ILE A 234 8.39 -1.99 84.96
C ILE A 234 8.07 -3.41 85.46
N GLN A 235 8.47 -4.45 84.71
CA GLN A 235 8.26 -5.84 85.13
C GLN A 235 9.02 -6.18 86.42
N GLU A 236 10.25 -5.70 86.58
CA GLU A 236 11.04 -5.86 87.81
C GLU A 236 10.40 -5.15 88.99
N LEU A 237 9.92 -3.90 88.81
CA LEU A 237 9.21 -3.17 89.86
C LEU A 237 7.91 -3.89 90.27
N CYS A 238 7.14 -4.42 89.32
CA CYS A 238 5.96 -5.21 89.61
C CYS A 238 6.31 -6.50 90.36
N ASN A 239 7.36 -7.20 89.96
CA ASN A 239 7.82 -8.43 90.63
C ASN A 239 8.29 -8.16 92.06
N ASN A 240 9.06 -7.10 92.27
CA ASN A 240 9.52 -6.67 93.60
C ASN A 240 8.32 -6.29 94.50
N TRP A 241 7.34 -5.57 93.97
CA TRP A 241 6.12 -5.25 94.71
C TRP A 241 5.29 -6.51 95.05
N ILE A 242 5.21 -7.47 94.12
CA ILE A 242 4.58 -8.77 94.37
C ILE A 242 5.31 -9.53 95.49
N ASP A 243 6.65 -9.52 95.50
CA ASP A 243 7.45 -10.21 96.51
C ASP A 243 7.38 -9.53 97.88
N ASP A 244 7.34 -8.20 97.94
CA ASP A 244 7.09 -7.44 99.17
C ASP A 244 5.69 -7.73 99.73
N VAL A 245 4.67 -7.84 98.87
CA VAL A 245 3.31 -8.24 99.28
C VAL A 245 3.28 -9.69 99.77
N LYS A 246 4.04 -10.63 99.17
CA LYS A 246 4.17 -12.01 99.67
C LYS A 246 4.85 -12.03 101.04
N ASN A 247 5.92 -11.25 101.22
CA ASN A 247 6.68 -11.14 102.46
C ASN A 247 5.86 -10.49 103.59
N ALA A 248 5.03 -9.48 103.27
CA ALA A 248 4.15 -8.80 104.21
C ALA A 248 2.95 -9.66 104.68
N ARG A 249 2.62 -10.76 103.97
CA ARG A 249 1.35 -11.49 104.15
C ARG A 249 1.43 -12.88 104.77
N GLY A 250 2.57 -13.38 105.28
CA GLY A 250 2.54 -14.77 105.75
C GLY A 250 3.72 -15.33 106.53
N GLY A 251 4.15 -14.65 107.58
CA GLY A 251 4.68 -15.36 108.75
C GLY A 251 3.57 -16.14 109.46
N TYR A 252 3.15 -17.28 108.91
CA TYR A 252 2.38 -18.35 109.58
C TYR A 252 2.59 -19.65 108.80
N GLY A 253 3.59 -20.44 109.22
CA GLY A 253 4.05 -21.64 108.50
C GLY A 253 3.34 -22.95 108.87
N THR A 254 3.92 -24.07 108.44
CA THR A 254 3.84 -25.36 109.16
C THR A 254 5.20 -26.09 109.12
N LEU A 255 5.46 -26.84 110.20
CA LEU A 255 6.74 -27.41 110.67
C LEU A 255 7.32 -28.57 109.83
N ALA A 256 6.90 -28.80 108.59
CA ALA A 256 7.25 -30.02 107.85
C ALA A 256 8.52 -29.95 106.98
N GLU A 257 9.12 -28.77 106.77
CA GLU A 257 10.18 -28.59 105.75
C GLU A 257 11.57 -28.29 106.33
N LYS A 258 11.76 -28.42 107.64
CA LYS A 258 13.09 -28.25 108.28
C LYS A 258 13.97 -29.51 108.25
N GLU A 259 13.53 -30.62 107.69
CA GLU A 259 14.27 -31.90 107.70
C GLU A 259 14.79 -32.37 106.32
N ILE A 260 14.53 -31.65 105.22
CA ILE A 260 15.01 -31.99 103.86
C ILE A 260 16.02 -30.94 103.35
N ALA A 261 16.88 -30.43 104.25
CA ALA A 261 17.92 -29.45 103.90
C ALA A 261 19.35 -30.01 103.92
N GLN A 262 19.53 -31.32 104.12
CA GLN A 262 20.88 -31.93 104.21
C GLN A 262 21.24 -32.92 103.09
N ASP A 263 20.28 -33.51 102.38
CA ASP A 263 20.59 -34.57 101.39
C ASP A 263 20.76 -34.10 99.93
N ASN A 264 20.47 -32.84 99.60
CA ASN A 264 20.59 -32.34 98.21
C ASN A 264 21.89 -31.58 97.91
N ASN A 265 22.78 -31.38 98.89
CA ASN A 265 24.05 -30.69 98.69
C ASN A 265 25.16 -31.53 98.03
N ILE A 266 24.89 -32.78 97.66
CA ILE A 266 25.86 -33.65 96.95
C ILE A 266 25.48 -33.84 95.47
N ASN A 267 24.21 -33.72 95.08
CA ASN A 267 23.78 -33.94 93.69
C ASN A 267 23.89 -32.71 92.77
N THR A 268 24.05 -31.51 93.33
CA THR A 268 24.14 -30.27 92.53
C THR A 268 25.54 -30.03 91.97
N ALA A 269 26.60 -30.58 92.59
CA ALA A 269 27.97 -30.47 92.09
C ALA A 269 28.26 -31.39 90.88
N GLN A 270 27.52 -32.50 90.73
CA GLN A 270 27.64 -33.39 89.57
C GLN A 270 26.96 -32.80 88.32
N LYS A 271 25.89 -32.00 88.50
CA LYS A 271 25.10 -31.42 87.40
C LYS A 271 25.77 -30.21 86.73
N THR A 272 26.69 -29.54 87.43
CA THR A 272 27.45 -28.39 86.91
C THR A 272 28.61 -28.84 86.00
N ALA A 273 29.08 -30.09 86.10
CA ALA A 273 30.10 -30.65 85.22
C ALA A 273 29.52 -31.07 83.85
N ASP A 274 28.31 -31.62 83.81
CA ASP A 274 27.65 -32.05 82.57
C ASP A 274 27.08 -30.88 81.73
N GLN A 275 26.79 -29.72 82.37
CA GLN A 275 26.35 -28.51 81.66
C GLN A 275 27.52 -27.68 81.06
N ALA A 276 28.75 -27.84 81.57
CA ALA A 276 29.93 -27.18 81.01
C ALA A 276 30.42 -27.84 79.70
N VAL A 277 30.19 -29.15 79.52
CA VAL A 277 30.50 -29.85 78.26
C VAL A 277 29.49 -29.50 77.16
N ASN A 278 28.23 -29.26 77.51
CA ASN A 278 27.18 -28.98 76.53
C ASN A 278 27.16 -27.52 76.01
N GLN A 279 27.81 -26.58 76.69
CA GLN A 279 28.01 -25.21 76.19
C GLN A 279 29.19 -25.08 75.21
N ASN A 280 30.20 -25.95 75.28
CA ASN A 280 31.28 -25.98 74.29
C ASN A 280 30.87 -26.71 73.00
N VAL A 281 29.98 -27.72 73.08
CA VAL A 281 29.40 -28.37 71.89
C VAL A 281 28.44 -27.42 71.16
N THR A 282 27.75 -26.51 71.84
CA THR A 282 26.92 -25.48 71.17
C THR A 282 27.75 -24.34 70.59
N GLN A 283 28.92 -24.02 71.15
CA GLN A 283 29.82 -23.04 70.54
C GLN A 283 30.50 -23.61 69.27
N ASP A 284 30.89 -24.89 69.27
CA ASP A 284 31.40 -25.57 68.06
C ASP A 284 30.30 -25.80 67.02
N ALA A 285 29.06 -26.13 67.44
CA ALA A 285 27.91 -26.18 66.53
C ALA A 285 27.56 -24.79 65.97
N GLN A 286 27.67 -23.71 66.74
CA GLN A 286 27.45 -22.34 66.25
C GLN A 286 28.59 -21.88 65.33
N ILE A 287 29.83 -22.31 65.56
CA ILE A 287 30.97 -22.04 64.66
C ILE A 287 30.87 -22.88 63.38
N GLN A 288 30.35 -24.11 63.44
CA GLN A 288 30.10 -24.95 62.27
C GLN A 288 28.87 -24.47 61.48
N ILE A 289 27.78 -24.05 62.14
CA ILE A 289 26.65 -23.35 61.51
C ILE A 289 27.12 -22.04 60.89
N ASN A 290 27.97 -21.25 61.54
CA ASN A 290 28.52 -20.04 60.95
C ASN A 290 29.48 -20.34 59.78
N LYS A 291 30.17 -21.49 59.76
CA LYS A 291 30.98 -21.94 58.61
C LYS A 291 30.13 -22.44 57.45
N ASP A 292 29.05 -23.16 57.74
CA ASP A 292 28.09 -23.67 56.76
C ASP A 292 27.21 -22.54 56.22
N ASP A 293 26.93 -21.50 57.01
CA ASP A 293 26.32 -20.24 56.59
C ASP A 293 27.30 -19.40 55.76
N ILE A 294 28.58 -19.32 56.12
CA ILE A 294 29.62 -18.67 55.29
C ILE A 294 29.87 -19.45 53.98
N ALA A 295 29.76 -20.78 54.01
CA ALA A 295 29.83 -21.64 52.83
C ALA A 295 28.56 -21.49 51.96
N ASN A 296 27.36 -21.48 52.55
CA ASN A 296 26.10 -21.19 51.86
C ASN A 296 26.06 -19.76 51.32
N ILE A 297 26.65 -18.78 52.01
CA ILE A 297 26.79 -17.41 51.52
C ILE A 297 27.77 -17.38 50.34
N ARG A 298 28.87 -18.17 50.37
CA ARG A 298 29.80 -18.29 49.22
C ARG A 298 29.24 -19.07 48.04
N GLU A 299 28.39 -20.07 48.27
CA GLU A 299 27.78 -20.91 47.24
C GLU A 299 26.49 -20.28 46.66
N ASN A 300 25.82 -19.40 47.41
CA ASN A 300 24.70 -18.56 46.94
C ASN A 300 25.11 -17.13 46.52
N LEU A 301 26.41 -16.84 46.43
CA LEU A 301 26.92 -15.58 45.85
C LEU A 301 27.07 -15.64 44.31
N PRO A 302 26.09 -16.21 43.61
CA PRO A 302 25.70 -15.57 42.36
C PRO A 302 24.18 -15.55 42.24
N SER A 303 23.52 -14.52 42.78
CA SER A 303 22.52 -13.77 42.01
C SER A 303 22.01 -12.51 42.72
N TYR A 304 22.02 -11.40 41.97
CA TYR A 304 21.26 -10.15 42.17
C TYR A 304 21.76 -9.12 43.21
N ALA A 305 22.95 -8.56 42.97
CA ALA A 305 23.16 -7.11 42.76
C ALA A 305 24.64 -6.80 42.44
N LYS A 306 24.94 -6.81 41.13
CA LYS A 306 26.03 -6.10 40.42
C LYS A 306 27.49 -6.27 40.87
N ALA A 307 28.03 -7.49 40.70
CA ALA A 307 29.46 -7.71 40.50
C ALA A 307 29.98 -7.09 39.18
N SER A 308 29.09 -6.73 38.24
CA SER A 308 29.46 -5.99 37.02
C SER A 308 29.99 -4.61 37.34
N ASP A 309 29.38 -3.85 38.25
CA ASP A 309 29.70 -2.43 38.42
C ASP A 309 31.03 -2.24 39.16
N VAL A 310 31.37 -3.16 40.08
CA VAL A 310 32.69 -3.21 40.74
C VAL A 310 33.77 -3.73 39.79
N ALA A 311 33.49 -4.74 38.95
CA ALA A 311 34.43 -5.18 37.92
C ALA A 311 34.64 -4.15 36.80
N ILE A 312 33.58 -3.39 36.46
CA ILE A 312 33.60 -2.26 35.54
C ILE A 312 34.38 -1.10 36.17
N MET A 313 34.21 -0.80 37.45
CA MET A 313 35.00 0.23 38.14
C MET A 313 36.48 -0.18 38.27
N GLN A 314 36.79 -1.45 38.54
CA GLN A 314 38.16 -1.97 38.57
C GLN A 314 38.81 -1.92 37.16
N SER A 315 38.09 -2.36 36.11
CA SER A 315 38.56 -2.29 34.71
C SER A 315 38.68 -0.86 34.19
N ARG A 316 37.83 0.07 34.66
CA ARG A 316 37.95 1.52 34.40
C ARG A 316 39.17 2.10 35.10
N MET A 317 39.46 1.68 36.33
CA MET A 317 40.62 2.14 37.11
C MET A 317 41.94 1.57 36.59
N ASP A 318 41.95 0.34 36.05
CA ASP A 318 43.09 -0.30 35.38
C ASP A 318 43.38 0.35 34.00
N THR A 319 42.35 0.85 33.32
CA THR A 319 42.48 1.60 32.05
C THR A 319 43.02 3.01 32.27
N TYR A 320 42.63 3.69 33.36
CA TYR A 320 43.16 5.03 33.71
C TYR A 320 44.61 5.01 34.20
N THR A 321 45.12 3.87 34.68
CA THR A 321 46.47 3.75 35.26
C THR A 321 47.54 3.25 34.27
N HIS A 322 47.17 2.92 33.03
CA HIS A 322 48.08 2.38 32.00
C HIS A 322 48.26 3.25 30.74
N LEU A 323 47.94 4.54 30.78
CA LEU A 323 48.44 5.45 29.74
C LEU A 323 49.91 5.77 30.04
N ALA A 324 50.80 5.10 29.32
CA ALA A 324 52.20 5.49 29.29
C ALA A 324 52.32 6.94 28.83
N ASN A 325 53.30 7.65 29.41
CA ASN A 325 53.59 9.05 29.10
C ASN A 325 53.76 9.21 27.57
N GLY A 326 52.80 9.86 26.90
CA GLY A 326 52.81 10.08 25.44
C GLY A 326 51.60 9.61 24.62
N SER A 327 50.51 9.11 25.22
CA SER A 327 49.28 8.82 24.44
C SER A 327 48.67 10.11 23.87
N THR A 328 48.21 10.05 22.62
CA THR A 328 47.71 11.23 21.87
C THR A 328 46.21 11.39 22.04
N THR A 329 45.69 12.58 21.74
CA THR A 329 44.25 12.92 21.80
C THR A 329 43.37 11.90 21.05
N GLY A 330 43.89 11.30 19.97
CA GLY A 330 43.16 10.30 19.19
C GLY A 330 42.88 8.97 19.92
N ASP A 331 43.70 8.57 20.90
CA ASP A 331 43.48 7.35 21.69
C ASP A 331 42.34 7.52 22.69
N ALA A 332 42.20 8.74 23.22
CA ALA A 332 41.11 9.13 24.09
C ALA A 332 39.79 9.24 23.31
N GLU A 333 39.80 9.82 22.11
CA GLU A 333 38.63 9.91 21.23
C GLU A 333 38.13 8.51 20.78
N LEU A 334 39.03 7.57 20.48
CA LEU A 334 38.66 6.21 20.10
C LEU A 334 38.13 5.36 21.28
N ALA A 335 38.52 5.72 22.51
CA ALA A 335 37.96 5.15 23.73
C ALA A 335 36.57 5.72 24.03
N ASP A 336 36.37 7.02 23.82
CA ASP A 336 35.08 7.70 23.99
C ASP A 336 34.04 7.19 22.98
N LEU A 337 34.43 7.02 21.71
CA LEU A 337 33.54 6.50 20.65
C LEU A 337 33.07 5.06 20.88
N ARG A 338 33.74 4.31 21.78
CA ARG A 338 33.33 2.96 22.20
C ARG A 338 32.25 2.98 23.28
N ILE A 339 32.00 4.10 23.93
CA ILE A 339 30.97 4.25 24.94
C ILE A 339 29.70 4.74 24.22
N GLY A 340 28.67 3.90 24.22
CA GLY A 340 27.39 4.29 23.64
C GLY A 340 26.63 5.31 24.46
N ALA A 341 25.65 5.98 23.83
CA ALA A 341 24.77 6.95 24.49
C ALA A 341 23.94 6.36 25.65
N ASP A 342 23.84 5.03 25.71
CA ASP A 342 23.24 4.23 26.80
C ASP A 342 24.24 3.90 27.92
N GLY A 343 25.49 4.35 27.82
CA GLY A 343 26.58 4.07 28.75
C GLY A 343 27.23 2.70 28.56
N VAL A 344 26.83 1.92 27.55
CA VAL A 344 27.40 0.60 27.27
C VAL A 344 28.72 0.74 26.52
N THR A 345 29.79 0.11 27.01
CA THR A 345 31.09 0.12 26.33
C THR A 345 31.21 -1.07 25.37
N TYR A 346 31.43 -0.80 24.09
CA TYR A 346 31.52 -1.79 23.03
C TYR A 346 32.97 -2.19 22.76
N GLY A 347 33.20 -3.44 22.33
CA GLY A 347 34.54 -4.00 22.14
C GLY A 347 35.41 -3.27 21.11
N ASN A 348 34.79 -2.59 20.14
CA ASN A 348 35.46 -1.68 19.20
C ASN A 348 34.53 -0.54 18.77
N ALA A 349 35.10 0.55 18.26
CA ALA A 349 34.38 1.75 17.84
C ALA A 349 33.37 1.48 16.71
N GLY A 350 33.66 0.54 15.81
CA GLY A 350 32.75 0.17 14.72
C GLY A 350 31.47 -0.52 15.22
N ASP A 351 31.59 -1.34 16.25
CA ASP A 351 30.43 -2.02 16.86
C ASP A 351 29.62 -1.07 17.74
N ALA A 352 30.27 -0.10 18.39
CA ALA A 352 29.60 0.98 19.09
C ALA A 352 28.72 1.80 18.15
N VAL A 353 29.26 2.22 17.00
CA VAL A 353 28.54 3.05 16.04
C VAL A 353 27.40 2.26 15.39
N ARG A 354 27.64 1.03 14.91
CA ARG A 354 26.61 0.20 14.27
C ARG A 354 25.48 -0.19 15.23
N SER A 355 25.81 -0.54 16.47
CA SER A 355 24.80 -0.93 17.46
C SER A 355 23.93 0.25 17.88
N GLN A 356 24.53 1.43 18.05
CA GLN A 356 23.79 2.65 18.37
C GLN A 356 22.93 3.12 17.19
N PHE A 357 23.42 3.01 15.95
CA PHE A 357 22.61 3.28 14.76
C PHE A 357 21.41 2.34 14.68
N ASN A 358 21.57 1.07 15.06
CA ASN A 358 20.47 0.10 15.16
C ASN A 358 19.52 0.37 16.35
N VAL A 359 19.99 0.96 17.44
CA VAL A 359 19.12 1.45 18.55
C VAL A 359 18.33 2.67 18.09
N GLN A 360 18.95 3.59 17.35
CA GLN A 360 18.29 4.77 16.80
C GLN A 360 17.28 4.40 15.71
N HIS A 361 17.60 3.43 14.84
CA HIS A 361 16.65 2.85 13.89
C HIS A 361 15.50 2.14 14.61
N ARG A 362 15.80 1.36 15.67
CA ARG A 362 14.76 0.76 16.52
C ARG A 362 13.93 1.78 17.28
N LEU A 363 14.50 2.91 17.70
CA LEU A 363 13.78 4.01 18.34
C LEU A 363 12.91 4.77 17.34
N ILE A 364 13.37 4.93 16.09
CA ILE A 364 12.55 5.48 14.99
C ILE A 364 11.41 4.50 14.66
N ASP A 365 11.69 3.20 14.62
CA ASP A 365 10.67 2.16 14.48
C ASP A 365 9.75 2.10 15.71
N ASP A 366 10.26 2.32 16.93
CA ASP A 366 9.47 2.31 18.16
C ASP A 366 8.66 3.59 18.34
N VAL A 367 9.10 4.73 17.81
CA VAL A 367 8.33 5.98 17.71
C VAL A 367 7.28 5.84 16.60
N ALA A 368 7.60 5.21 15.48
CA ALA A 368 6.63 4.82 14.47
C ALA A 368 5.60 3.82 15.03
N ARG A 369 6.01 2.88 15.90
CA ARG A 369 5.15 1.93 16.61
C ARG A 369 4.36 2.56 17.77
N ALA A 370 4.88 3.57 18.46
CA ALA A 370 4.18 4.32 19.50
C ALA A 370 3.12 5.27 18.93
N ASN A 371 3.33 5.74 17.69
CA ASN A 371 2.31 6.43 16.89
C ASN A 371 1.29 5.45 16.28
N ASN A 372 1.58 4.15 16.25
CA ASN A 372 0.66 3.07 15.91
C ASN A 372 0.01 2.47 17.17
N ARG A 373 -0.85 3.26 17.82
CA ARG A 373 -1.83 2.70 18.76
C ARG A 373 -2.73 1.73 17.98
N TYR A 374 -2.68 0.45 18.33
CA TYR A 374 -3.58 -0.56 17.76
C TYR A 374 -4.99 -0.38 18.33
N ASP A 375 -5.84 0.33 17.60
CA ASP A 375 -7.27 0.35 17.88
C ASP A 375 -7.88 -1.01 17.51
N ILE A 376 -8.24 -1.81 18.51
CA ILE A 376 -8.98 -3.06 18.32
C ILE A 376 -10.45 -2.71 18.12
N GLU A 377 -10.96 -2.85 16.89
CA GLU A 377 -12.39 -2.67 16.58
C GLU A 377 -13.21 -3.80 17.24
N ILE A 378 -13.94 -3.48 18.30
CA ILE A 378 -14.85 -4.42 18.95
C ILE A 378 -16.13 -4.48 18.08
N GLY A 379 -16.41 -5.62 17.47
CA GLY A 379 -17.65 -5.84 16.71
C GLY A 379 -18.92 -5.61 17.55
N PRO A 380 -20.11 -5.58 16.92
CA PRO A 380 -21.37 -5.32 17.62
C PRO A 380 -21.56 -6.28 18.78
N MET A 381 -21.93 -5.74 19.95
CA MET A 381 -22.11 -6.53 21.16
C MET A 381 -23.46 -7.26 21.15
N GLU A 382 -23.46 -8.49 21.62
CA GLU A 382 -24.68 -9.30 21.75
C GLU A 382 -25.22 -9.21 23.17
N LYS A 383 -26.55 -9.28 23.31
CA LYS A 383 -27.19 -9.38 24.62
C LYS A 383 -27.02 -10.80 25.17
N GLY A 384 -26.54 -10.93 26.41
CA GLY A 384 -26.32 -12.21 27.07
C GLY A 384 -25.00 -12.27 27.84
N GLN A 385 -24.87 -13.27 28.72
CA GLN A 385 -23.64 -13.50 29.49
C GLN A 385 -22.74 -14.55 28.84
N ILE A 386 -21.57 -14.76 29.41
CA ILE A 386 -20.68 -15.87 29.10
C ILE A 386 -20.62 -16.75 30.35
N ASP A 387 -20.83 -18.05 30.17
CA ASP A 387 -20.74 -19.02 31.25
C ASP A 387 -19.28 -19.17 31.70
N THR A 388 -19.06 -19.02 33.00
CA THR A 388 -17.72 -18.96 33.61
C THR A 388 -17.01 -20.31 33.65
N VAL A 389 -17.72 -21.42 33.42
CA VAL A 389 -17.15 -22.77 33.45
C VAL A 389 -16.87 -23.27 32.04
N THR A 390 -17.78 -23.01 31.11
CA THR A 390 -17.75 -23.55 29.75
C THR A 390 -17.27 -22.53 28.70
N GLY A 391 -17.25 -21.24 29.02
CA GLY A 391 -16.94 -20.16 28.08
C GLY A 391 -18.01 -19.96 27.00
N LYS A 392 -19.16 -20.65 27.13
CA LYS A 392 -20.24 -20.59 26.14
C LYS A 392 -21.19 -19.45 26.41
N ASN A 393 -21.87 -19.05 25.35
CA ASN A 393 -22.91 -18.05 25.37
C ASN A 393 -24.11 -18.55 26.18
N VAL A 394 -24.54 -17.79 27.19
CA VAL A 394 -25.77 -18.05 27.94
C VAL A 394 -26.70 -16.83 27.88
N ALA A 395 -28.00 -17.08 28.03
CA ALA A 395 -28.98 -16.02 28.10
C ALA A 395 -28.78 -15.19 29.39
N ASP A 396 -29.12 -13.90 29.35
CA ASP A 396 -29.14 -13.05 30.53
C ASP A 396 -30.59 -12.79 30.96
N ASP A 397 -31.04 -13.50 32.00
CA ASP A 397 -32.40 -13.39 32.53
C ASP A 397 -32.67 -12.01 33.17
N SER A 398 -31.60 -11.24 33.48
CA SER A 398 -31.68 -9.87 34.02
C SER A 398 -31.76 -8.76 32.94
N GLY A 399 -31.57 -9.14 31.67
CA GLY A 399 -31.72 -8.27 30.50
C GLY A 399 -30.74 -7.09 30.39
N SER A 400 -29.66 -7.09 31.16
CA SER A 400 -28.80 -5.93 31.39
C SER A 400 -27.34 -6.16 31.01
N ILE A 401 -26.96 -7.33 30.51
CA ILE A 401 -25.58 -7.68 30.18
C ILE A 401 -25.39 -7.88 28.68
N TYR A 402 -24.28 -7.33 28.18
CA TYR A 402 -23.82 -7.48 26.81
C TYR A 402 -22.44 -8.14 26.78
N ARG A 403 -22.15 -8.87 25.71
CA ARG A 403 -20.88 -9.58 25.51
C ARG A 403 -20.30 -9.31 24.13
N THR A 404 -18.98 -9.43 24.01
CA THR A 404 -18.30 -9.38 22.72
C THR A 404 -18.27 -10.75 22.02
N GLY A 405 -18.02 -10.73 20.71
CA GLY A 405 -17.46 -11.85 19.98
C GLY A 405 -16.02 -12.15 20.39
N PHE A 406 -15.40 -13.17 19.78
CA PHE A 406 -13.98 -13.50 19.98
C PHE A 406 -13.09 -12.44 19.36
N ILE A 407 -12.21 -11.86 20.17
CA ILE A 407 -11.26 -10.84 19.76
C ILE A 407 -9.88 -11.52 19.65
N PRO A 408 -9.26 -11.57 18.46
CA PRO A 408 -7.97 -12.23 18.29
C PRO A 408 -6.85 -11.47 19.00
N VAL A 409 -5.90 -12.20 19.58
CA VAL A 409 -4.68 -11.64 20.17
C VAL A 409 -3.45 -12.32 19.59
N SER A 410 -2.43 -11.53 19.25
CA SER A 410 -1.24 -11.99 18.52
C SER A 410 -0.10 -12.47 19.42
N LYS A 411 -0.22 -12.33 20.74
CA LYS A 411 0.80 -12.71 21.73
C LYS A 411 0.17 -13.33 23.00
N PRO A 412 0.90 -14.20 23.72
CA PRO A 412 0.42 -14.92 24.92
C PRO A 412 0.24 -14.06 26.19
N SER A 413 0.29 -12.73 26.05
CA SER A 413 0.21 -11.76 27.13
C SER A 413 -0.67 -10.59 26.70
N VAL A 414 -1.63 -10.21 27.55
CA VAL A 414 -2.59 -9.11 27.28
C VAL A 414 -2.70 -8.22 28.51
N LEU A 415 -2.73 -6.89 28.29
CA LEU A 415 -3.04 -5.89 29.31
C LEU A 415 -4.42 -5.29 29.00
N VAL A 416 -5.35 -5.39 29.97
CA VAL A 416 -6.72 -4.90 29.82
C VAL A 416 -6.99 -3.84 30.90
N ARG A 417 -7.50 -2.66 30.49
CA ARG A 417 -7.86 -1.57 31.41
C ARG A 417 -9.35 -1.23 31.24
N ALA A 418 -10.16 -1.46 32.26
CA ALA A 418 -11.53 -0.98 32.27
C ALA A 418 -11.58 0.44 32.85
N LEU A 419 -11.88 1.43 32.00
CA LEU A 419 -12.06 2.81 32.44
C LEU A 419 -13.49 2.99 32.95
N LYS A 420 -13.64 3.21 34.27
CA LYS A 420 -14.89 3.52 34.98
C LYS A 420 -16.12 2.69 34.58
N GLY A 421 -16.27 1.54 35.24
CA GLY A 421 -17.57 0.88 35.43
C GLY A 421 -18.10 0.00 34.29
N GLY A 422 -17.30 -0.30 33.26
CA GLY A 422 -17.76 -1.01 32.06
C GLY A 422 -17.75 -2.54 32.13
N ALA A 423 -16.60 -3.17 32.42
CA ALA A 423 -16.45 -4.63 32.29
C ALA A 423 -16.71 -5.40 33.58
N ILE A 424 -17.53 -6.45 33.51
CA ILE A 424 -17.83 -7.36 34.62
C ILE A 424 -16.85 -8.53 34.64
N ALA A 425 -16.46 -9.04 33.46
CA ALA A 425 -15.55 -10.18 33.34
C ALA A 425 -14.79 -10.25 31.99
N LEU A 426 -13.56 -10.76 32.04
CA LEU A 426 -12.68 -11.08 30.90
C LEU A 426 -12.54 -12.61 30.77
N TYR A 427 -12.61 -13.12 29.55
CA TYR A 427 -12.54 -14.54 29.22
C TYR A 427 -11.45 -14.74 28.17
N MET A 428 -10.63 -15.78 28.36
CA MET A 428 -9.46 -16.07 27.52
C MET A 428 -9.64 -17.44 26.88
N TYR A 429 -9.25 -17.57 25.61
CA TYR A 429 -9.49 -18.77 24.83
C TYR A 429 -8.28 -19.18 23.98
N ASP A 430 -8.18 -20.48 23.75
CA ASP A 430 -7.23 -21.06 22.82
C ASP A 430 -7.67 -20.89 21.36
N LYS A 431 -6.85 -21.37 20.41
CA LYS A 431 -7.17 -21.34 18.97
C LYS A 431 -8.44 -22.13 18.62
N ALA A 432 -8.80 -23.12 19.43
CA ALA A 432 -10.00 -23.93 19.26
C ALA A 432 -11.24 -23.35 19.98
N GLN A 433 -11.12 -22.14 20.54
CA GLN A 433 -12.15 -21.44 21.30
C GLN A 433 -12.59 -22.18 22.58
N HIS A 434 -11.71 -23.00 23.15
CA HIS A 434 -11.90 -23.53 24.51
C HIS A 434 -11.48 -22.47 25.52
N LEU A 435 -12.26 -22.36 26.60
CA LEU A 435 -11.96 -21.42 27.67
C LEU A 435 -10.67 -21.86 28.38
N LEU A 436 -9.64 -21.02 28.32
CA LEU A 436 -8.39 -21.18 29.06
C LEU A 436 -8.53 -20.68 30.50
N GLY A 437 -9.36 -19.66 30.70
CA GLY A 437 -9.64 -19.09 32.01
C GLY A 437 -10.49 -17.82 31.93
N TRP A 438 -10.99 -17.37 33.07
CA TRP A 438 -11.77 -16.13 33.17
C TRP A 438 -11.43 -15.38 34.45
N TYR A 439 -11.70 -14.07 34.45
CA TYR A 439 -11.54 -13.19 35.59
C TYR A 439 -12.77 -12.29 35.71
N GLY A 440 -13.32 -12.17 36.92
CA GLY A 440 -14.47 -11.30 37.22
C GLY A 440 -14.13 -10.23 38.24
N GLY A 441 -14.67 -9.01 38.07
CA GLY A 441 -14.59 -7.91 39.05
C GLY A 441 -14.57 -6.52 38.42
N TYR A 442 -14.68 -5.49 39.27
CA TYR A 442 -14.56 -4.08 38.89
C TYR A 442 -13.10 -3.65 39.00
N TRP A 443 -12.38 -3.55 37.88
CA TRP A 443 -10.92 -3.36 37.91
C TRP A 443 -10.48 -2.09 37.19
N GLU A 444 -9.46 -1.42 37.74
CA GLU A 444 -8.83 -0.26 37.11
C GLU A 444 -7.57 -0.65 36.29
N GLN A 445 -6.96 -1.82 36.54
CA GLN A 445 -5.86 -2.39 35.73
C GLN A 445 -5.43 -3.81 36.16
N GLU A 446 -5.24 -4.75 35.22
CA GLU A 446 -4.48 -5.99 35.46
C GLU A 446 -3.64 -6.40 34.23
N THR A 447 -2.37 -6.74 34.47
CA THR A 447 -1.48 -7.39 33.48
C THR A 447 -1.60 -8.89 33.64
N LYS A 448 -1.87 -9.64 32.55
CA LYS A 448 -1.88 -11.11 32.59
C LYS A 448 -0.91 -11.67 31.56
N GLU A 449 0.08 -12.39 32.09
CA GLU A 449 1.07 -13.16 31.36
C GLU A 449 0.87 -14.64 31.67
N GLY A 450 1.11 -15.53 30.69
CA GLY A 450 1.38 -16.93 31.01
C GLY A 450 0.52 -17.99 30.32
N TYR A 451 -0.36 -17.64 29.39
CA TYR A 451 -1.08 -18.65 28.58
C TYR A 451 -0.40 -18.79 27.22
N GLN A 452 0.45 -19.81 27.06
CA GLN A 452 1.17 -20.04 25.79
C GLN A 452 0.22 -20.24 24.58
N ASP A 453 -0.98 -20.75 24.83
CA ASP A 453 -1.97 -21.06 23.80
C ASP A 453 -3.04 -19.96 23.61
N LEU A 454 -2.90 -18.81 24.27
CA LEU A 454 -3.86 -17.71 24.17
C LEU A 454 -3.97 -17.20 22.73
N ALA A 455 -5.18 -17.29 22.16
CA ALA A 455 -5.46 -16.86 20.80
C ALA A 455 -6.62 -15.87 20.73
N TYR A 456 -7.57 -15.92 21.67
CA TYR A 456 -8.69 -14.99 21.70
C TYR A 456 -9.04 -14.52 23.11
N ILE A 457 -9.64 -13.32 23.19
CA ILE A 457 -10.28 -12.81 24.40
C ILE A 457 -11.74 -12.42 24.14
N ARG A 458 -12.56 -12.39 25.20
CA ARG A 458 -13.93 -11.86 25.20
C ARG A 458 -14.22 -11.15 26.52
N PHE A 459 -15.15 -10.20 26.54
CA PHE A 459 -15.59 -9.57 27.80
C PHE A 459 -17.09 -9.31 27.86
N THR A 460 -17.62 -9.17 29.09
CA THR A 460 -19.02 -8.82 29.37
C THR A 460 -19.15 -7.44 30.05
N LEU A 461 -20.21 -6.70 29.74
CA LEU A 461 -20.52 -5.35 30.28
C LEU A 461 -21.94 -5.29 30.88
N ARG A 462 -22.19 -4.47 31.92
CA ARG A 462 -23.52 -4.24 32.55
C ARG A 462 -24.11 -2.87 32.14
N GLY A 463 -25.38 -2.80 31.70
CA GLY A 463 -26.07 -1.58 31.22
C GLY A 463 -26.23 -0.47 32.28
N THR A 464 -26.42 0.82 31.96
CA THR A 464 -27.34 1.48 30.98
C THR A 464 -26.72 2.58 30.11
N ASN A 465 -25.39 2.75 30.05
CA ASN A 465 -24.73 3.78 29.21
C ASN A 465 -23.76 3.14 28.21
N GLN A 466 -23.95 3.42 26.91
CA GLN A 466 -23.02 3.08 25.83
C GLN A 466 -21.71 3.88 26.00
N ALA A 467 -20.74 3.38 26.76
CA ALA A 467 -19.49 4.11 26.98
C ALA A 467 -18.36 3.26 27.62
N GLY A 468 -17.40 2.82 26.81
CA GLY A 468 -15.97 2.77 27.18
C GLY A 468 -15.40 1.45 27.72
N THR A 469 -14.51 0.82 26.95
CA THR A 469 -13.44 -0.06 27.46
C THR A 469 -12.26 0.01 26.48
N GLU A 470 -11.02 0.13 26.97
CA GLU A 470 -9.78 0.21 26.17
C GLU A 470 -8.93 -1.07 26.41
N VAL A 471 -8.38 -1.67 25.35
CA VAL A 471 -7.45 -2.81 25.44
C VAL A 471 -6.13 -2.38 24.81
N VAL A 472 -5.02 -2.48 25.55
CA VAL A 472 -3.69 -2.03 25.10
C VAL A 472 -2.72 -3.21 25.11
N PRO A 473 -2.23 -3.70 23.96
CA PRO A 473 -1.16 -4.71 23.95
C PRO A 473 0.23 -4.07 24.23
N ASN A 474 0.87 -4.44 25.35
CA ASN A 474 2.28 -4.19 25.72
C ASN A 474 2.84 -2.75 25.59
N GLY A 475 2.46 -1.85 26.52
CA GLY A 475 3.16 -0.56 26.71
C GLY A 475 2.77 0.14 28.02
N LYS A 476 3.77 0.72 28.72
CA LYS A 476 3.66 1.38 30.02
C LYS A 476 2.79 2.65 29.93
N ILE A 477 1.82 2.80 30.83
CA ILE A 477 0.97 4.00 30.91
C ILE A 477 1.76 5.12 31.59
N THR A 478 2.12 6.15 30.83
CA THR A 478 2.55 7.43 31.42
C THR A 478 1.30 8.24 31.74
N ASN A 479 1.16 8.60 33.02
CA ASN A 479 0.12 9.48 33.55
C ASN A 479 0.02 10.75 32.71
N ASP A 480 -1.02 10.85 31.89
CA ASP A 480 -1.81 12.05 31.68
C ASP A 480 -2.84 11.72 30.59
N ILE A 481 -4.11 11.69 30.98
CA ILE A 481 -5.25 12.29 30.24
C ILE A 481 -6.47 12.12 31.16
N ILE A 482 -6.81 13.24 31.79
CA ILE A 482 -8.12 13.51 32.36
C ILE A 482 -9.06 13.74 31.18
N GLY A 483 -10.14 12.97 31.10
CA GLY A 483 -11.30 13.32 30.29
C GLY A 483 -11.72 12.24 29.30
N GLY A 484 -12.88 11.66 29.58
CA GLY A 484 -13.93 11.30 28.62
C GLY A 484 -13.56 10.50 27.36
N ILE A 485 -14.31 9.43 27.15
CA ILE A 485 -14.54 8.86 25.82
C ILE A 485 -14.79 9.98 24.82
N LYS A 486 -13.91 10.11 23.84
CA LYS A 486 -14.17 10.90 22.64
C LYS A 486 -14.44 9.93 21.50
N LEU A 487 -15.72 9.80 21.18
CA LEU A 487 -16.15 9.45 19.84
C LEU A 487 -15.76 10.63 18.95
N TYR A 488 -14.82 10.41 18.05
CA TYR A 488 -14.55 11.34 16.96
C TYR A 488 -15.14 10.77 15.68
N ASN A 489 -16.09 11.52 15.12
CA ASN A 489 -16.26 11.58 13.67
C ASN A 489 -14.88 11.92 13.11
N TYR A 490 -14.33 11.03 12.30
CA TYR A 490 -13.03 11.22 11.71
C TYR A 490 -13.16 12.24 10.57
N SER A 491 -12.95 13.52 10.88
CA SER A 491 -12.56 14.50 9.87
C SER A 491 -11.04 14.43 9.73
N GLU A 492 -10.60 13.99 8.55
CA GLU A 492 -9.27 14.20 7.95
C GLU A 492 -8.08 13.36 8.41
N HIS A 493 -7.99 12.04 8.20
CA HIS A 493 -6.65 11.43 7.96
C HIS A 493 -6.67 10.26 6.96
N ALA A 494 -5.79 10.38 5.94
CA ALA A 494 -5.32 9.42 4.95
C ALA A 494 -6.32 8.38 4.38
N ASN A 495 -6.72 8.58 3.12
CA ASN A 495 -7.46 7.61 2.30
C ASN A 495 -6.60 6.40 1.86
N LEU A 496 -5.54 6.04 2.60
CA LEU A 496 -4.58 4.98 2.25
C LEU A 496 -4.27 4.10 3.47
N ILE A 497 -4.48 2.79 3.33
CA ILE A 497 -4.21 1.76 4.34
C ILE A 497 -3.11 0.85 3.79
N ASN A 498 -1.91 0.95 4.33
CA ASN A 498 -0.78 0.10 3.97
C ASN A 498 -0.75 -1.17 4.84
N VAL A 499 -0.88 -2.35 4.23
CA VAL A 499 -0.97 -3.61 4.99
C VAL A 499 0.31 -3.97 5.76
N ARG A 500 1.48 -3.46 5.35
CA ARG A 500 2.76 -3.67 6.08
C ARG A 500 2.77 -2.95 7.42
N GLU A 501 2.18 -1.75 7.48
CA GLU A 501 2.03 -0.99 8.73
C GLU A 501 1.10 -1.69 9.72
N TRP A 502 0.26 -2.60 9.22
CA TRP A 502 -0.70 -3.41 9.99
C TRP A 502 -0.17 -4.81 10.31
N GLY A 503 1.10 -5.08 9.96
CA GLY A 503 1.83 -6.30 10.34
C GLY A 503 1.87 -7.40 9.29
N ALA A 504 1.37 -7.16 8.06
CA ALA A 504 1.56 -8.13 6.98
C ALA A 504 3.05 -8.28 6.67
N GLN A 505 3.52 -9.51 6.54
CA GLN A 505 4.94 -9.82 6.40
C GLN A 505 5.37 -9.98 4.94
N GLY A 506 4.47 -10.34 4.04
CA GLY A 506 4.75 -10.42 2.60
C GLY A 506 5.97 -11.28 2.26
N ASP A 507 6.21 -12.33 3.05
CA ASP A 507 7.37 -13.23 2.96
C ASP A 507 7.04 -14.60 2.34
N GLY A 508 5.77 -14.85 2.03
CA GLY A 508 5.23 -16.09 1.48
C GLY A 508 5.12 -17.23 2.49
N LEU A 509 5.56 -17.03 3.73
CA LEU A 509 5.59 -18.04 4.78
C LEU A 509 4.50 -17.79 5.82
N ASN A 510 4.36 -16.55 6.27
CA ASN A 510 3.40 -16.16 7.29
C ASN A 510 2.02 -15.91 6.67
N ASN A 511 0.97 -16.28 7.41
CA ASN A 511 -0.40 -16.04 6.98
C ASN A 511 -0.75 -14.56 7.11
N ASP A 512 -0.75 -13.86 5.98
CA ASP A 512 -1.09 -12.44 5.88
C ASP A 512 -2.59 -12.20 5.62
N GLY A 513 -3.36 -13.27 5.35
CA GLY A 513 -4.76 -13.19 4.98
C GLY A 513 -5.65 -12.49 6.01
N LEU A 514 -5.35 -12.64 7.31
CA LEU A 514 -6.11 -11.98 8.38
C LEU A 514 -5.93 -10.45 8.36
N ILE A 515 -4.71 -9.98 8.08
CA ILE A 515 -4.35 -8.56 8.11
C ILE A 515 -4.91 -7.87 6.87
N ILE A 516 -4.75 -8.51 5.70
CA ILE A 516 -5.31 -8.02 4.44
C ILE A 516 -6.85 -7.94 4.53
N ASN A 517 -7.48 -8.95 5.13
CA ASN A 517 -8.92 -8.95 5.38
C ASN A 517 -9.36 -7.77 6.28
N ALA A 518 -8.67 -7.55 7.41
CA ALA A 518 -8.97 -6.42 8.29
C ALA A 518 -8.83 -5.07 7.57
N ALA A 519 -7.76 -4.90 6.79
CA ALA A 519 -7.54 -3.70 5.98
C ALA A 519 -8.68 -3.47 4.98
N PHE A 520 -9.16 -4.53 4.33
CA PHE A 520 -10.26 -4.48 3.37
C PHE A 520 -11.58 -4.08 4.02
N GLN A 521 -11.92 -4.65 5.18
CA GLN A 521 -13.14 -4.30 5.90
C GLN A 521 -13.15 -2.83 6.32
N ILE A 522 -12.00 -2.33 6.79
CA ILE A 522 -11.87 -0.94 7.22
C ILE A 522 -11.86 0.01 6.02
N ALA A 523 -11.19 -0.36 4.93
CA ALA A 523 -11.23 0.39 3.69
C ALA A 523 -12.65 0.53 3.14
N SER A 524 -13.44 -0.55 3.18
CA SER A 524 -14.82 -0.55 2.69
C SER A 524 -15.71 0.41 3.47
N LYS A 525 -15.56 0.46 4.80
CA LYS A 525 -16.27 1.44 5.65
C LYS A 525 -15.85 2.89 5.38
N ARG A 526 -14.58 3.11 5.01
CA ARG A 526 -13.97 4.43 4.84
C ARG A 526 -13.98 4.96 3.41
N SER A 527 -14.36 4.13 2.44
CA SER A 527 -14.09 4.40 1.01
C SER A 527 -12.60 4.68 0.73
N ALA A 528 -11.71 3.92 1.39
CA ALA A 528 -10.27 4.13 1.35
C ALA A 528 -9.55 3.20 0.36
N THR A 529 -8.29 3.52 0.08
CA THR A 529 -7.38 2.70 -0.71
C THR A 529 -6.63 1.73 0.20
N VAL A 530 -6.59 0.45 -0.13
CA VAL A 530 -5.67 -0.52 0.46
C VAL A 530 -4.44 -0.64 -0.43
N TYR A 531 -3.28 -0.34 0.14
CA TYR A 531 -1.99 -0.53 -0.49
C TYR A 531 -1.33 -1.80 0.03
N ILE A 532 -0.95 -2.68 -0.90
CA ILE A 532 -0.28 -3.95 -0.62
C ILE A 532 1.11 -3.88 -1.27
N PRO A 533 2.17 -3.47 -0.53
CA PRO A 533 3.52 -3.33 -1.09
C PRO A 533 4.07 -4.63 -1.69
N ALA A 534 5.13 -4.54 -2.49
CA ALA A 534 5.80 -5.70 -3.06
C ALA A 534 6.13 -6.78 -2.00
N GLY A 535 5.99 -8.04 -2.39
CA GLY A 535 6.12 -9.19 -1.50
C GLY A 535 5.16 -10.31 -1.85
N THR A 536 5.35 -11.46 -1.20
CA THR A 536 4.48 -12.62 -1.36
C THR A 536 3.61 -12.78 -0.12
N TYR A 537 2.30 -12.68 -0.24
CA TYR A 537 1.36 -12.72 0.88
C TYR A 537 0.57 -14.02 0.84
N ARG A 538 0.77 -14.88 1.84
CA ARG A 538 0.07 -16.17 1.94
C ARG A 538 -1.32 -15.94 2.54
N LEU A 539 -2.35 -16.40 1.83
CA LEU A 539 -3.75 -16.28 2.24
C LEU A 539 -4.27 -17.64 2.72
N ASP A 540 -4.49 -17.81 4.03
CA ASP A 540 -5.15 -19.01 4.58
C ASP A 540 -6.64 -18.78 4.90
N SER A 541 -7.16 -17.57 4.69
CA SER A 541 -8.57 -17.21 4.89
C SER A 541 -9.14 -16.53 3.65
N THR A 542 -10.43 -16.75 3.38
CA THR A 542 -11.13 -16.05 2.31
C THR A 542 -11.12 -14.55 2.55
N ILE A 543 -10.86 -13.78 1.51
CA ILE A 543 -10.99 -12.33 1.55
C ILE A 543 -12.47 -12.01 1.36
N PRO A 544 -13.14 -11.37 2.34
CA PRO A 544 -14.58 -11.22 2.32
C PRO A 544 -15.04 -10.23 1.25
N THR A 545 -16.33 -10.35 0.95
CA THR A 545 -17.12 -9.36 0.25
C THR A 545 -16.93 -7.96 0.83
N VAL A 546 -16.42 -7.06 0.01
CA VAL A 546 -16.21 -5.64 0.33
C VAL A 546 -16.68 -4.76 -0.82
N SER A 547 -17.13 -3.55 -0.53
CA SER A 547 -17.59 -2.56 -1.53
C SER A 547 -16.95 -1.20 -1.29
N ASN A 548 -16.91 -0.35 -2.32
CA ASN A 548 -16.35 1.01 -2.27
C ASN A 548 -14.88 1.04 -1.83
N ILE A 549 -14.05 0.16 -2.39
CA ILE A 549 -12.61 0.15 -2.07
C ILE A 549 -11.77 0.34 -3.33
N LYS A 550 -10.58 0.88 -3.11
CA LYS A 550 -9.49 0.81 -4.08
C LYS A 550 -8.41 -0.13 -3.54
N VAL A 551 -7.90 -1.06 -4.32
CA VAL A 551 -6.77 -1.92 -3.97
C VAL A 551 -5.64 -1.67 -4.96
N ILE A 552 -4.45 -1.39 -4.45
CA ILE A 552 -3.26 -1.12 -5.26
C ILE A 552 -2.12 -1.97 -4.71
N GLY A 553 -1.48 -2.76 -5.56
CA GLY A 553 -0.19 -3.36 -5.28
C GLY A 553 0.96 -2.65 -6.00
N ASP A 554 2.16 -3.22 -5.86
CA ASP A 554 3.32 -2.85 -6.65
C ASP A 554 3.39 -3.70 -7.92
N TRP A 555 3.54 -3.02 -9.06
CA TRP A 555 3.66 -3.66 -10.36
C TRP A 555 5.10 -3.57 -10.87
N SER A 556 5.62 -4.70 -11.35
CA SER A 556 6.85 -4.75 -12.13
C SER A 556 6.52 -5.22 -13.54
N ALA A 557 6.71 -4.34 -14.51
CA ALA A 557 6.51 -4.67 -15.93
C ALA A 557 7.55 -5.68 -16.46
N SER A 558 8.69 -5.81 -15.78
CA SER A 558 9.78 -6.71 -16.18
C SER A 558 9.67 -8.12 -15.61
N ASP A 559 9.03 -8.26 -14.45
CA ASP A 559 8.85 -9.54 -13.76
C ASP A 559 7.75 -9.37 -12.70
N TYR A 560 6.58 -9.93 -12.95
CA TYR A 560 5.45 -9.87 -12.00
C TYR A 560 5.81 -10.45 -10.63
N ARG A 561 6.81 -11.34 -10.53
CA ARG A 561 7.28 -11.92 -9.26
C ARG A 561 8.02 -10.92 -8.37
N SER A 562 8.43 -9.79 -8.95
CA SER A 562 9.05 -8.68 -8.22
C SER A 562 8.02 -7.67 -7.67
N GLY A 563 6.73 -7.87 -7.97
CA GLY A 563 5.63 -7.04 -7.48
C GLY A 563 4.87 -7.64 -6.29
N THR A 564 3.61 -7.27 -6.16
CA THR A 564 2.70 -7.81 -5.15
C THR A 564 2.11 -9.16 -5.59
N ILE A 565 2.36 -10.21 -4.81
CA ILE A 565 1.86 -11.56 -5.06
C ILE A 565 0.97 -12.02 -3.91
N LEU A 566 -0.25 -12.41 -4.20
CA LEU A 566 -1.19 -13.00 -3.26
C LEU A 566 -1.34 -14.49 -3.57
N VAL A 567 -1.02 -15.35 -2.62
CA VAL A 567 -1.01 -16.81 -2.83
C VAL A 567 -2.14 -17.44 -2.04
N ASP A 568 -3.07 -18.09 -2.74
CA ASP A 568 -4.13 -18.86 -2.09
C ASP A 568 -3.58 -20.19 -1.53
N ASN A 569 -3.54 -20.28 -0.20
CA ASN A 569 -3.10 -21.46 0.53
C ASN A 569 -4.23 -22.13 1.32
N ARG A 570 -5.49 -21.71 1.08
CA ARG A 570 -6.68 -22.25 1.75
C ARG A 570 -6.95 -23.70 1.35
N THR A 571 -7.65 -24.45 2.20
CA THR A 571 -8.07 -25.83 1.89
C THR A 571 -9.48 -25.94 1.32
N ASN A 572 -10.23 -24.84 1.29
CA ASN A 572 -11.60 -24.80 0.80
C ASN A 572 -11.67 -24.37 -0.68
N ASP A 573 -12.81 -24.68 -1.30
CA ASP A 573 -13.06 -24.43 -2.72
C ASP A 573 -13.85 -23.12 -2.98
N LEU A 574 -13.89 -22.22 -1.98
CA LEU A 574 -14.54 -20.92 -2.12
C LEU A 574 -13.68 -19.97 -2.94
N SER A 575 -14.28 -19.01 -3.64
CA SER A 575 -13.55 -17.97 -4.37
C SER A 575 -12.52 -17.26 -3.47
N THR A 576 -11.34 -16.94 -4.01
CA THR A 576 -10.25 -16.31 -3.21
C THR A 576 -10.57 -14.87 -2.89
N PHE A 577 -10.85 -14.11 -3.95
CA PHE A 577 -11.44 -12.81 -3.88
C PHE A 577 -12.90 -12.96 -4.26
N CYS A 578 -13.79 -12.76 -3.30
CA CYS A 578 -15.21 -12.60 -3.57
C CYS A 578 -15.53 -11.15 -3.27
N ILE A 579 -15.67 -10.34 -4.31
CA ILE A 579 -16.07 -8.94 -4.16
C ILE A 579 -17.54 -8.89 -4.57
N SER A 580 -18.43 -8.52 -3.63
CA SER A 580 -19.87 -8.47 -3.87
C SER A 580 -20.44 -7.07 -3.59
N PHE A 581 -21.21 -6.54 -4.53
CA PHE A 581 -21.30 -5.07 -4.71
C PHE A 581 -22.63 -4.40 -4.34
N SER A 582 -22.51 -3.07 -4.16
CA SER A 582 -23.54 -2.04 -4.33
C SER A 582 -22.92 -0.67 -4.71
N GLY A 583 -21.73 -0.64 -5.33
CA GLY A 583 -20.95 0.60 -5.63
C GLY A 583 -19.62 0.34 -6.37
N LYS A 584 -18.76 1.37 -6.48
CA LYS A 584 -17.50 1.36 -7.28
C LYS A 584 -16.41 0.49 -6.65
N PHE A 585 -15.56 -0.14 -7.48
CA PHE A 585 -14.31 -0.78 -7.06
C PHE A 585 -13.17 -0.53 -8.04
N ASP A 586 -11.97 -0.31 -7.52
CA ASP A 586 -10.76 -0.18 -8.34
C ASP A 586 -9.72 -1.18 -7.83
N ILE A 587 -9.23 -2.09 -8.67
CA ILE A 587 -8.18 -3.03 -8.29
C ILE A 587 -7.02 -2.96 -9.27
N SER A 588 -5.79 -2.94 -8.77
CA SER A 588 -4.64 -2.81 -9.65
C SER A 588 -3.34 -3.37 -9.10
N ASN A 589 -2.43 -3.73 -10.03
CA ASN A 589 -1.02 -3.97 -9.79
C ASN A 589 -0.71 -5.14 -8.83
N PHE A 590 -1.37 -6.27 -8.99
CA PHE A 590 -1.04 -7.47 -8.21
C PHE A 590 -1.23 -8.76 -8.99
N THR A 591 -0.57 -9.81 -8.52
CA THR A 591 -0.74 -11.19 -9.00
C THR A 591 -1.48 -12.01 -7.95
N LEU A 592 -2.49 -12.77 -8.37
CA LEU A 592 -3.20 -13.76 -7.57
C LEU A 592 -2.87 -15.16 -8.08
N ILE A 593 -2.28 -15.98 -7.22
CA ILE A 593 -1.85 -17.34 -7.56
C ILE A 593 -2.73 -18.35 -6.81
N GLY A 594 -3.45 -19.14 -7.58
CA GLY A 594 -4.36 -20.15 -7.08
C GLY A 594 -3.70 -21.47 -6.75
N ASN A 595 -2.43 -21.74 -7.08
CA ASN A 595 -1.75 -23.01 -6.75
C ASN A 595 -2.61 -24.27 -7.04
N LYS A 596 -3.29 -24.29 -8.19
CA LYS A 596 -4.15 -25.39 -8.67
C LYS A 596 -5.42 -25.63 -7.84
N LYS A 597 -5.95 -24.59 -7.19
CA LYS A 597 -7.18 -24.71 -6.36
C LYS A 597 -8.43 -24.90 -7.21
N LEU A 598 -9.35 -25.73 -6.72
CA LEU A 598 -10.70 -25.93 -7.28
C LEU A 598 -11.64 -24.79 -6.84
N ALA A 599 -11.19 -23.55 -6.97
CA ALA A 599 -11.86 -22.33 -6.56
C ALA A 599 -11.82 -21.30 -7.68
N ASN A 600 -12.71 -20.30 -7.63
CA ASN A 600 -12.58 -19.13 -8.48
C ASN A 600 -11.47 -18.22 -7.93
N GLY A 601 -10.71 -17.58 -8.83
CA GLY A 601 -9.66 -16.63 -8.44
C GLY A 601 -10.26 -15.34 -7.92
N LEU A 602 -10.70 -14.51 -8.86
CA LEU A 602 -11.38 -13.23 -8.64
C LEU A 602 -12.84 -13.34 -9.08
N ALA A 603 -13.77 -13.27 -8.13
CA ALA A 603 -15.20 -13.28 -8.39
C ALA A 603 -15.81 -11.92 -8.04
N LEU A 604 -16.42 -11.28 -9.05
CA LEU A 604 -17.06 -9.97 -8.99
C LEU A 604 -18.57 -10.22 -9.09
N LEU A 605 -19.28 -10.15 -7.96
CA LEU A 605 -20.66 -10.63 -7.83
C LEU A 605 -21.63 -9.50 -7.43
N ASN A 606 -22.90 -9.57 -7.81
CA ASN A 606 -23.96 -8.67 -7.31
C ASN A 606 -23.72 -7.16 -7.56
N GLY A 607 -23.26 -6.71 -8.73
CA GLY A 607 -23.19 -5.28 -9.08
C GLY A 607 -21.77 -4.77 -9.42
N GLY A 608 -21.62 -3.44 -9.43
CA GLY A 608 -20.36 -2.74 -9.70
C GLY A 608 -20.52 -1.85 -10.93
N TRP A 609 -20.29 -0.54 -10.76
CA TRP A 609 -20.37 0.48 -11.81
C TRP A 609 -19.10 1.33 -11.79
N ASP A 610 -18.73 1.91 -12.93
CA ASP A 610 -17.62 2.87 -13.07
C ASP A 610 -16.28 2.39 -12.48
N SER A 611 -15.99 1.10 -12.67
CA SER A 611 -14.94 0.37 -11.95
C SER A 611 -13.76 0.02 -12.85
N TYR A 612 -12.57 -0.08 -12.28
CA TYR A 612 -11.34 -0.32 -13.03
C TYR A 612 -10.56 -1.54 -12.51
N ILE A 613 -10.13 -2.39 -13.43
CA ILE A 613 -9.17 -3.47 -13.18
C ILE A 613 -7.93 -3.19 -14.02
N LYS A 614 -6.76 -3.01 -13.38
CA LYS A 614 -5.54 -2.63 -14.09
C LYS A 614 -4.31 -3.44 -13.71
N ASN A 615 -3.59 -4.03 -14.66
CA ASN A 615 -2.36 -4.79 -14.40
C ASN A 615 -2.55 -5.87 -13.32
N VAL A 616 -3.61 -6.66 -13.45
CA VAL A 616 -3.92 -7.76 -12.52
C VAL A 616 -3.59 -9.06 -13.22
N THR A 617 -2.86 -9.94 -12.54
CA THR A 617 -2.61 -11.31 -13.03
C THR A 617 -3.36 -12.30 -12.16
N VAL A 618 -4.08 -13.25 -12.74
CA VAL A 618 -4.78 -14.34 -12.04
C VAL A 618 -4.37 -15.65 -12.67
N MET A 619 -3.77 -16.55 -11.89
CA MET A 619 -3.21 -17.79 -12.45
C MET A 619 -3.45 -19.02 -11.59
N GLN A 620 -3.49 -20.18 -12.24
CA GLN A 620 -3.55 -21.50 -11.60
C GLN A 620 -4.82 -21.74 -10.74
N PHE A 621 -5.97 -21.23 -11.18
CA PHE A 621 -7.27 -21.57 -10.59
C PHE A 621 -8.01 -22.57 -11.49
N TYR A 622 -8.30 -23.77 -10.98
CA TYR A 622 -8.87 -24.84 -11.79
C TYR A 622 -10.39 -24.70 -12.04
N LYS A 623 -11.04 -23.72 -11.39
CA LYS A 623 -12.36 -23.21 -11.82
C LYS A 623 -12.19 -21.90 -12.60
N THR A 624 -13.07 -20.92 -12.39
CA THR A 624 -13.02 -19.66 -13.12
C THR A 624 -11.90 -18.77 -12.60
N GLY A 625 -10.99 -18.32 -13.48
CA GLY A 625 -9.92 -17.40 -13.11
C GLY A 625 -10.51 -16.06 -12.64
N VAL A 626 -11.24 -15.40 -13.54
CA VAL A 626 -11.97 -14.17 -13.26
C VAL A 626 -13.43 -14.32 -13.66
N GLN A 627 -14.34 -14.03 -12.72
CA GLN A 627 -15.78 -14.10 -12.91
C GLN A 627 -16.41 -12.71 -12.73
N PHE A 628 -17.25 -12.32 -13.68
CA PHE A 628 -18.17 -11.20 -13.56
C PHE A 628 -19.60 -11.75 -13.55
N ASP A 629 -20.37 -11.42 -12.52
CA ASP A 629 -21.69 -11.98 -12.32
C ASP A 629 -22.71 -10.98 -11.77
N LYS A 630 -23.95 -11.14 -12.19
CA LYS A 630 -25.14 -10.56 -11.56
C LYS A 630 -25.09 -9.04 -11.43
N GLY A 631 -25.02 -8.35 -12.57
CA GLY A 631 -25.13 -6.88 -12.66
C GLY A 631 -23.81 -6.11 -12.57
N ALA A 632 -22.68 -6.75 -12.85
CA ALA A 632 -21.41 -6.05 -13.08
C ALA A 632 -21.52 -5.23 -14.37
N GLU A 633 -21.39 -3.92 -14.26
CA GLU A 633 -21.77 -2.96 -15.31
C GLU A 633 -20.70 -1.86 -15.44
N ASP A 634 -20.41 -1.39 -16.66
CA ASP A 634 -19.49 -0.27 -16.90
C ASP A 634 -18.10 -0.43 -16.24
N ILE A 635 -17.43 -1.55 -16.54
CA ILE A 635 -16.12 -1.88 -15.96
C ILE A 635 -15.06 -1.88 -17.05
N HIS A 636 -13.99 -1.13 -16.77
CA HIS A 636 -12.84 -1.02 -17.64
C HIS A 636 -11.72 -1.92 -17.14
N VAL A 637 -11.29 -2.86 -17.98
CA VAL A 637 -10.26 -3.84 -17.70
C VAL A 637 -9.08 -3.59 -18.63
N ASP A 638 -7.90 -3.27 -18.07
CA ASP A 638 -6.70 -2.96 -18.83
C ASP A 638 -5.50 -3.77 -18.30
N GLY A 639 -4.86 -4.57 -19.16
CA GLY A 639 -3.71 -5.38 -18.74
C GLY A 639 -4.07 -6.50 -17.76
N LEU A 640 -5.25 -7.12 -17.90
CA LEU A 640 -5.59 -8.34 -17.17
C LEU A 640 -4.87 -9.54 -17.79
N PHE A 641 -4.15 -10.32 -16.99
CA PHE A 641 -3.55 -11.58 -17.42
C PHE A 641 -4.19 -12.77 -16.70
N ILE A 642 -4.79 -13.70 -17.44
CA ILE A 642 -5.34 -14.95 -16.93
C ILE A 642 -4.51 -16.10 -17.48
N ASP A 643 -3.87 -16.88 -16.62
CA ASP A 643 -2.99 -17.98 -17.03
C ASP A 643 -3.39 -19.30 -16.36
N ASN A 644 -3.52 -20.36 -17.17
CA ASN A 644 -3.78 -21.72 -16.67
C ASN A 644 -4.97 -21.77 -15.69
N CYS A 645 -6.04 -21.05 -16.05
CA CYS A 645 -7.33 -21.08 -15.36
C CYS A 645 -8.40 -21.73 -16.26
N GLY A 646 -9.59 -21.99 -15.71
CA GLY A 646 -10.65 -22.68 -16.46
C GLY A 646 -10.37 -24.18 -16.58
N SER A 647 -11.44 -24.98 -16.58
CA SER A 647 -11.42 -26.38 -16.16
C SER A 647 -10.29 -27.26 -16.74
N VAL A 648 -9.46 -27.83 -15.85
CA VAL A 648 -8.48 -28.92 -16.12
C VAL A 648 -8.79 -30.22 -15.37
N GLN A 649 -9.89 -30.29 -14.62
CA GLN A 649 -10.42 -31.53 -14.03
C GLN A 649 -11.93 -31.62 -14.27
N TYR A 650 -12.34 -32.68 -14.97
CA TYR A 650 -13.73 -33.09 -15.16
C TYR A 650 -14.46 -33.16 -13.82
N GLN A 651 -15.44 -32.27 -13.61
CA GLN A 651 -16.45 -32.50 -12.59
C GLN A 651 -17.53 -33.39 -13.21
N ALA A 652 -17.72 -34.58 -12.64
CA ALA A 652 -18.70 -35.58 -13.08
C ALA A 652 -20.16 -35.08 -13.13
N ASN A 653 -20.40 -33.86 -12.66
CA ASN A 653 -21.71 -33.23 -12.52
C ASN A 653 -22.03 -32.24 -13.65
N GLY A 654 -21.13 -32.04 -14.63
CA GLY A 654 -21.34 -31.10 -15.73
C GLY A 654 -21.15 -29.62 -15.35
N ASP A 655 -20.37 -29.35 -14.29
CA ASP A 655 -20.00 -28.01 -13.85
C ASP A 655 -18.73 -27.57 -14.61
N TYR A 656 -18.90 -26.70 -15.61
CA TYR A 656 -17.83 -26.25 -16.50
C TYR A 656 -17.50 -24.79 -16.25
N HIS A 657 -16.20 -24.46 -16.19
CA HIS A 657 -15.71 -23.13 -15.86
C HIS A 657 -14.67 -22.66 -16.88
N TYR A 658 -14.73 -21.38 -17.20
CA TYR A 658 -13.85 -20.70 -18.17
C TYR A 658 -12.76 -19.91 -17.46
N GLY A 659 -11.63 -19.64 -18.10
CA GLY A 659 -10.61 -18.73 -17.55
C GLY A 659 -11.21 -17.37 -17.19
N LEU A 660 -12.01 -16.81 -18.11
CA LEU A 660 -12.85 -15.63 -17.91
C LEU A 660 -14.32 -16.01 -18.08
N GLU A 661 -15.18 -15.62 -17.14
CA GLU A 661 -16.61 -15.93 -17.20
C GLU A 661 -17.45 -14.68 -16.92
N LEU A 662 -18.39 -14.36 -17.82
CA LEU A 662 -19.31 -13.23 -17.75
C LEU A 662 -20.74 -13.77 -17.71
N THR A 663 -21.45 -13.56 -16.60
CA THR A 663 -22.76 -14.19 -16.36
C THR A 663 -23.84 -13.21 -15.87
N ASN A 664 -25.10 -13.62 -15.99
CA ASN A 664 -26.28 -13.03 -15.34
C ASN A 664 -26.40 -11.49 -15.44
N ASN A 665 -26.70 -10.95 -16.63
CA ASN A 665 -26.92 -9.51 -16.88
C ASN A 665 -25.69 -8.62 -16.59
N THR A 666 -24.49 -9.15 -16.74
CA THR A 666 -23.28 -8.34 -16.82
C THR A 666 -23.33 -7.50 -18.11
N ASN A 667 -23.02 -6.20 -18.06
CA ASN A 667 -23.15 -5.30 -19.22
C ASN A 667 -21.99 -4.31 -19.32
N GLN A 668 -21.72 -3.76 -20.50
CA GLN A 668 -20.76 -2.65 -20.69
C GLN A 668 -19.37 -2.94 -20.10
N LEU A 669 -18.76 -4.06 -20.48
CA LEU A 669 -17.40 -4.39 -20.07
C LEU A 669 -16.41 -4.12 -21.20
N PHE A 670 -15.30 -3.47 -20.87
CA PHE A 670 -14.28 -3.05 -21.83
C PHE A 670 -12.93 -3.68 -21.47
N PHE A 671 -12.58 -4.79 -22.12
CA PHE A 671 -11.31 -5.47 -21.98
C PHE A 671 -10.30 -4.92 -22.99
N ASN A 672 -9.20 -4.37 -22.50
CA ASN A 672 -8.15 -3.74 -23.30
C ASN A 672 -6.80 -4.36 -22.94
N ASN A 673 -5.97 -4.68 -23.94
CA ASN A 673 -4.61 -5.17 -23.72
C ASN A 673 -4.53 -6.37 -22.77
N CYS A 674 -5.56 -7.23 -22.76
CA CYS A 674 -5.66 -8.36 -21.85
C CYS A 674 -5.06 -9.62 -22.47
N HIS A 675 -4.52 -10.50 -21.64
CA HIS A 675 -3.96 -11.78 -22.03
C HIS A 675 -4.72 -12.90 -21.33
N ILE A 676 -5.22 -13.87 -22.08
CA ILE A 676 -5.92 -15.04 -21.54
C ILE A 676 -5.27 -16.25 -22.18
N GLU A 677 -4.36 -16.88 -21.46
CA GLU A 677 -3.44 -17.87 -22.01
C GLU A 677 -3.47 -19.15 -21.19
N HIS A 678 -3.02 -20.22 -21.83
CA HIS A 678 -2.94 -21.56 -21.25
C HIS A 678 -4.20 -22.12 -20.59
N CYS A 679 -5.37 -21.56 -20.91
CA CYS A 679 -6.65 -22.05 -20.42
C CYS A 679 -7.21 -23.12 -21.38
N ARG A 680 -7.89 -24.13 -20.84
CA ARG A 680 -8.60 -25.15 -21.65
C ARG A 680 -9.90 -24.61 -22.23
N LEU A 681 -10.70 -23.97 -21.37
CA LEU A 681 -11.88 -23.18 -21.66
C LEU A 681 -11.51 -21.71 -21.39
N LEU A 682 -11.53 -20.88 -22.42
CA LEU A 682 -10.97 -19.53 -22.39
C LEU A 682 -11.97 -18.52 -21.83
N ILE A 683 -13.10 -18.33 -22.51
CA ILE A 683 -14.05 -17.24 -22.21
C ILE A 683 -15.49 -17.72 -22.33
N GLY A 684 -16.27 -17.63 -21.26
CA GLY A 684 -17.71 -17.92 -21.26
C GLY A 684 -18.52 -16.62 -21.12
N ILE A 685 -19.44 -16.35 -22.04
CA ILE A 685 -20.26 -15.12 -22.07
C ILE A 685 -21.74 -15.49 -22.09
N HIS A 686 -22.32 -15.61 -20.90
CA HIS A 686 -23.64 -16.19 -20.69
C HIS A 686 -24.65 -15.19 -20.12
N GLY A 687 -25.51 -14.63 -20.96
CA GLY A 687 -26.48 -13.61 -20.55
C GLY A 687 -25.82 -12.28 -20.24
N ALA A 688 -24.74 -11.94 -20.94
CA ALA A 688 -23.99 -10.70 -20.76
C ALA A 688 -24.00 -9.88 -22.06
N ASN A 689 -24.07 -8.55 -21.97
CA ASN A 689 -24.27 -7.70 -23.14
C ASN A 689 -23.24 -6.56 -23.22
N SER A 690 -23.09 -5.94 -24.39
CA SER A 690 -22.19 -4.80 -24.61
C SER A 690 -20.76 -5.06 -24.11
N ILE A 691 -20.16 -6.14 -24.58
CA ILE A 691 -18.81 -6.56 -24.16
C ILE A 691 -17.84 -6.26 -25.29
N SER A 692 -16.70 -5.62 -24.98
CA SER A 692 -15.65 -5.39 -25.95
C SER A 692 -14.31 -5.96 -25.51
N PHE A 693 -13.61 -6.59 -26.45
CA PHE A 693 -12.23 -7.03 -26.32
C PHE A 693 -11.41 -6.29 -27.38
N THR A 694 -10.43 -5.51 -26.94
CA THR A 694 -9.57 -4.70 -27.81
C THR A 694 -8.10 -4.96 -27.52
N ASN A 695 -7.31 -5.26 -28.55
CA ASN A 695 -5.86 -5.53 -28.42
C ASN A 695 -5.53 -6.68 -27.45
N CYS A 696 -6.44 -7.64 -27.29
CA CYS A 696 -6.25 -8.76 -26.38
C CYS A 696 -5.56 -9.95 -27.07
N HIS A 697 -4.76 -10.69 -26.31
CA HIS A 697 -4.20 -11.99 -26.70
C HIS A 697 -4.97 -13.10 -26.00
N VAL A 698 -5.57 -14.02 -26.74
CA VAL A 698 -6.32 -15.15 -26.20
C VAL A 698 -5.76 -16.43 -26.82
N GLU A 699 -5.05 -17.22 -26.03
CA GLU A 699 -4.35 -18.42 -26.50
C GLU A 699 -4.77 -19.66 -25.72
N GLN A 700 -5.25 -20.66 -26.46
CA GLN A 700 -5.58 -21.96 -25.90
C GLN A 700 -4.33 -22.83 -25.70
N SER A 701 -4.29 -23.59 -24.61
CA SER A 701 -3.24 -24.62 -24.39
C SER A 701 -3.74 -26.04 -24.60
N THR A 702 -2.79 -26.95 -24.81
CA THR A 702 -3.06 -28.39 -24.82
C THR A 702 -3.24 -29.00 -23.43
N VAL A 703 -2.98 -28.25 -22.36
CA VAL A 703 -3.15 -28.70 -20.99
C VAL A 703 -4.64 -28.94 -20.70
N GLY A 704 -4.99 -30.15 -20.22
CA GLY A 704 -6.37 -30.52 -19.87
C GLY A 704 -7.27 -30.91 -21.06
N LEU A 705 -6.71 -31.23 -22.23
CA LEU A 705 -7.46 -31.66 -23.42
C LEU A 705 -7.92 -33.13 -23.43
N ASP A 706 -7.62 -33.91 -22.39
CA ASP A 706 -7.70 -35.37 -22.40
C ASP A 706 -9.11 -35.95 -22.62
N GLN A 707 -10.16 -35.13 -22.77
CA GLN A 707 -11.56 -35.55 -22.89
C GLN A 707 -12.40 -34.71 -23.86
N ASN A 708 -13.39 -35.36 -24.48
CA ASN A 708 -14.45 -34.75 -25.28
C ASN A 708 -15.43 -33.95 -24.41
N ILE A 709 -15.21 -32.64 -24.29
CA ILE A 709 -16.19 -31.72 -23.72
C ILE A 709 -16.89 -31.03 -24.89
N PRO A 710 -18.24 -31.01 -24.97
CA PRO A 710 -18.98 -30.40 -26.08
C PRO A 710 -19.12 -28.88 -25.98
N LEU A 711 -18.27 -28.20 -25.19
CA LEU A 711 -18.22 -26.74 -25.07
C LEU A 711 -17.05 -26.11 -25.85
N ALA A 712 -17.34 -25.03 -26.57
CA ALA A 712 -16.34 -24.27 -27.30
C ALA A 712 -15.36 -23.57 -26.32
N PRO A 713 -14.08 -23.39 -26.69
CA PRO A 713 -13.13 -22.63 -25.88
C PRO A 713 -13.62 -21.22 -25.56
N ILE A 714 -14.26 -20.56 -26.52
CA ILE A 714 -15.02 -19.31 -26.29
C ILE A 714 -16.49 -19.61 -26.59
N ASP A 715 -17.37 -19.45 -25.61
CA ASP A 715 -18.80 -19.75 -25.74
C ASP A 715 -19.66 -18.54 -25.40
N HIS A 716 -20.68 -18.31 -26.20
CA HIS A 716 -21.63 -17.20 -26.03
C HIS A 716 -23.05 -17.76 -26.01
N VAL A 717 -23.79 -17.46 -24.94
CA VAL A 717 -25.18 -17.90 -24.74
C VAL A 717 -26.03 -16.75 -24.21
N GLY A 718 -27.13 -16.41 -24.89
CA GLY A 718 -28.08 -15.40 -24.39
C GLY A 718 -27.54 -13.96 -24.32
N SER A 719 -26.50 -13.65 -25.08
CA SER A 719 -25.69 -12.42 -24.99
C SER A 719 -25.80 -11.58 -26.28
N SER A 720 -25.66 -10.25 -26.21
CA SER A 720 -25.69 -9.30 -27.36
C SER A 720 -24.56 -8.28 -27.33
N ASP A 721 -24.31 -7.63 -28.48
CA ASP A 721 -23.38 -6.49 -28.61
C ASP A 721 -21.95 -6.83 -28.19
N ILE A 722 -21.42 -7.91 -28.77
CA ILE A 722 -20.06 -8.37 -28.47
C ILE A 722 -19.10 -7.94 -29.57
N LEU A 723 -18.06 -7.19 -29.17
CA LEU A 723 -17.07 -6.59 -30.04
C LEU A 723 -15.69 -7.23 -29.81
N TRP A 724 -15.08 -7.73 -30.88
CA TRP A 724 -13.70 -8.17 -30.92
C TRP A 724 -12.93 -7.25 -31.87
N ASN A 725 -12.04 -6.41 -31.36
CA ASN A 725 -11.26 -5.46 -32.15
C ASN A 725 -9.75 -5.65 -31.98
N ASN A 726 -9.03 -5.87 -33.08
CA ASN A 726 -7.58 -6.01 -33.10
C ASN A 726 -7.01 -7.03 -32.11
N ASN A 727 -7.70 -8.18 -31.95
CA ASN A 727 -7.27 -9.23 -31.03
C ASN A 727 -6.42 -10.28 -31.73
N LEU A 728 -5.54 -10.94 -30.98
CA LEU A 728 -4.86 -12.16 -31.37
C LEU A 728 -5.57 -13.34 -30.70
N LEU A 729 -6.26 -14.16 -31.48
CA LEU A 729 -7.04 -15.30 -31.01
C LEU A 729 -6.41 -16.59 -31.54
N VAL A 730 -5.76 -17.35 -30.66
CA VAL A 730 -4.95 -18.51 -31.00
C VAL A 730 -5.59 -19.77 -30.42
N SER A 731 -6.11 -20.61 -31.30
CA SER A 731 -6.53 -21.96 -30.95
C SER A 731 -5.42 -22.98 -31.19
N ILE A 732 -5.55 -24.11 -30.51
CA ILE A 732 -4.81 -25.34 -30.79
C ILE A 732 -5.38 -26.07 -32.02
N ASN A 733 -4.59 -26.96 -32.61
CA ASN A 733 -5.01 -27.77 -33.75
C ASN A 733 -6.14 -28.75 -33.35
N LYS A 734 -7.13 -28.98 -34.24
CA LYS A 734 -8.17 -30.02 -34.07
C LYS A 734 -7.59 -31.39 -33.69
N ALA A 735 -6.44 -31.76 -34.28
CA ALA A 735 -5.78 -33.03 -34.00
C ALA A 735 -5.25 -33.17 -32.56
N ALA A 736 -5.10 -32.07 -31.82
CA ALA A 736 -4.73 -32.09 -30.41
C ALA A 736 -5.88 -32.54 -29.49
N TYR A 737 -7.13 -32.49 -29.99
CA TYR A 737 -8.28 -33.02 -29.24
C TYR A 737 -8.37 -34.53 -29.44
N THR A 738 -7.97 -35.29 -28.43
CA THR A 738 -8.10 -36.75 -28.45
C THR A 738 -9.58 -37.14 -28.36
N ASN A 739 -10.14 -37.70 -29.45
CA ASN A 739 -11.47 -38.33 -29.56
C ASN A 739 -12.67 -37.51 -30.08
N VAL A 740 -12.52 -36.31 -30.65
CA VAL A 740 -13.71 -35.58 -31.15
C VAL A 740 -14.46 -36.41 -32.21
N SER A 741 -15.76 -36.65 -31.99
CA SER A 741 -16.65 -37.18 -33.03
C SER A 741 -16.58 -36.26 -34.26
N ALA A 742 -16.86 -36.80 -35.45
CA ALA A 742 -16.44 -36.29 -36.76
C ALA A 742 -16.58 -34.76 -37.05
N ASP A 743 -17.43 -34.03 -36.33
CA ASP A 743 -17.64 -32.60 -36.51
C ASP A 743 -16.66 -31.74 -35.69
N PRO A 744 -15.92 -30.81 -36.31
CA PRO A 744 -15.04 -29.89 -35.59
C PRO A 744 -15.86 -29.01 -34.63
N MET A 745 -15.50 -29.02 -33.35
CA MET A 745 -16.02 -28.03 -32.43
C MET A 745 -15.42 -26.65 -32.75
N PRO A 746 -16.24 -25.61 -32.74
CA PRO A 746 -15.76 -24.27 -33.04
C PRO A 746 -14.88 -23.70 -31.93
N PHE A 747 -13.90 -22.87 -32.31
CA PHE A 747 -13.10 -22.13 -31.35
C PHE A 747 -13.92 -21.06 -30.61
N ILE A 748 -14.80 -20.37 -31.34
CA ILE A 748 -15.76 -19.40 -30.80
C ILE A 748 -17.15 -19.85 -31.20
N ASN A 749 -18.07 -20.02 -30.24
CA ASN A 749 -19.45 -20.41 -30.51
C ASN A 749 -20.42 -19.28 -30.17
N TYR A 750 -21.17 -18.79 -31.16
CA TYR A 750 -22.20 -17.78 -30.97
C TYR A 750 -23.58 -18.46 -31.01
N SER A 751 -24.08 -18.97 -29.88
CA SER A 751 -25.29 -19.81 -29.86
C SER A 751 -26.31 -19.53 -28.75
N ARG A 752 -27.60 -19.51 -29.15
CA ARG A 752 -28.82 -19.58 -28.32
C ARG A 752 -29.13 -18.32 -27.51
N GLY A 753 -30.07 -17.51 -28.00
CA GLY A 753 -30.72 -16.43 -27.24
C GLY A 753 -31.87 -15.80 -28.01
N THR A 754 -32.90 -15.32 -27.31
CA THR A 754 -34.11 -14.68 -27.89
C THR A 754 -33.93 -13.20 -28.23
N GLY A 755 -32.76 -12.61 -27.97
CA GLY A 755 -32.42 -11.21 -28.31
C GLY A 755 -32.00 -11.04 -29.78
N THR A 756 -31.76 -9.79 -30.18
CA THR A 756 -31.11 -9.38 -31.44
C THR A 756 -29.61 -9.18 -31.22
N PRO A 757 -28.78 -10.24 -31.16
CA PRO A 757 -27.39 -10.07 -30.82
C PRO A 757 -26.56 -9.61 -32.02
N ASP A 758 -26.04 -8.39 -31.94
CA ASP A 758 -25.04 -7.91 -32.88
C ASP A 758 -23.65 -8.35 -32.41
N TYR A 759 -22.86 -8.90 -33.34
CA TYR A 759 -21.48 -9.32 -33.09
C TYR A 759 -20.58 -8.65 -34.11
N PHE A 760 -19.47 -8.05 -33.68
CA PHE A 760 -18.53 -7.40 -34.58
C PHE A 760 -17.10 -7.87 -34.33
N VAL A 761 -16.44 -8.36 -35.38
CA VAL A 761 -15.03 -8.76 -35.33
C VAL A 761 -14.25 -7.90 -36.31
N SER A 762 -13.24 -7.16 -35.85
CA SER A 762 -12.43 -6.29 -36.69
C SER A 762 -10.94 -6.43 -36.43
N GLY A 763 -10.12 -6.38 -37.48
CA GLY A 763 -8.66 -6.30 -37.40
C GLY A 763 -7.97 -7.44 -36.65
N SER A 764 -8.66 -8.56 -36.41
CA SER A 764 -8.19 -9.61 -35.50
C SER A 764 -7.50 -10.75 -36.26
N PHE A 765 -6.48 -11.37 -35.67
CA PHE A 765 -5.87 -12.61 -36.17
C PHE A 765 -6.52 -13.80 -35.46
N ILE A 766 -7.05 -14.78 -36.19
CA ILE A 766 -7.82 -15.88 -35.58
C ILE A 766 -7.35 -17.23 -36.14
N ASN A 767 -6.67 -18.02 -35.32
CA ASN A 767 -6.38 -19.40 -35.70
C ASN A 767 -7.66 -20.26 -35.53
N ASN A 768 -8.11 -20.94 -36.59
CA ASN A 768 -9.35 -21.73 -36.63
C ASN A 768 -10.63 -20.96 -36.22
N ALA A 769 -10.96 -19.87 -36.90
CA ALA A 769 -12.17 -19.10 -36.61
C ALA A 769 -13.46 -19.92 -36.78
N PHE A 770 -14.53 -19.42 -36.16
CA PHE A 770 -15.89 -19.85 -36.42
C PHE A 770 -16.79 -18.64 -36.19
N ILE A 771 -17.68 -18.37 -37.15
CA ILE A 771 -18.74 -17.37 -37.02
C ILE A 771 -20.05 -18.13 -37.26
N THR A 772 -20.56 -18.84 -36.25
CA THR A 772 -21.97 -19.24 -36.29
C THR A 772 -22.86 -18.05 -35.98
N GLY A 773 -24.10 -18.10 -36.48
CA GLY A 773 -25.15 -17.23 -36.01
C GLY A 773 -26.36 -18.05 -35.61
N MET A 774 -26.59 -18.30 -34.32
CA MET A 774 -27.89 -18.75 -33.79
C MET A 774 -28.43 -17.72 -32.78
N GLY A 775 -29.39 -16.87 -33.17
CA GLY A 775 -29.88 -15.65 -32.48
C GLY A 775 -30.20 -14.47 -33.44
N SER A 776 -31.26 -13.68 -33.22
CA SER A 776 -31.91 -12.83 -34.24
C SER A 776 -31.20 -11.56 -34.76
N GLY A 777 -29.93 -11.31 -34.43
CA GLY A 777 -29.15 -10.09 -34.79
C GLY A 777 -28.16 -10.27 -35.96
N ASP A 778 -27.44 -9.20 -36.32
CA ASP A 778 -26.46 -9.19 -37.42
C ASP A 778 -25.05 -9.52 -36.88
N ALA A 779 -24.44 -10.61 -37.33
CA ALA A 779 -23.00 -10.84 -37.12
C ALA A 779 -22.19 -10.18 -38.24
N LYS A 780 -21.08 -9.52 -37.94
CA LYS A 780 -20.24 -8.77 -38.88
C LYS A 780 -18.76 -9.04 -38.63
N SER A 781 -17.99 -9.27 -39.69
CA SER A 781 -16.53 -9.39 -39.61
C SER A 781 -15.82 -8.59 -40.71
N THR A 782 -14.77 -7.85 -40.33
CA THR A 782 -13.95 -7.05 -41.24
C THR A 782 -12.46 -7.06 -40.91
N GLY A 783 -11.58 -7.28 -41.88
CA GLY A 783 -10.13 -7.19 -41.64
C GLY A 783 -9.55 -8.32 -40.77
N ILE A 784 -10.20 -9.49 -40.71
CA ILE A 784 -9.58 -10.71 -40.17
C ILE A 784 -8.39 -11.10 -41.04
N VAL A 785 -7.23 -11.40 -40.44
CA VAL A 785 -5.97 -11.65 -41.17
C VAL A 785 -5.69 -13.14 -41.41
N SER A 786 -6.33 -14.01 -40.63
CA SER A 786 -6.24 -15.46 -40.75
C SER A 786 -7.51 -16.12 -40.19
N ALA A 787 -8.03 -17.13 -40.88
CA ALA A 787 -8.91 -18.16 -40.34
C ALA A 787 -8.91 -19.39 -41.25
N GLN A 788 -8.98 -20.58 -40.64
CA GLN A 788 -8.94 -21.86 -41.37
C GLN A 788 -10.34 -22.47 -41.61
N PHE A 789 -11.35 -22.04 -40.85
CA PHE A 789 -12.70 -22.59 -40.86
C PHE A 789 -13.74 -21.46 -40.66
N ILE A 790 -14.96 -21.59 -41.23
CA ILE A 790 -16.11 -20.70 -41.02
C ILE A 790 -17.38 -21.53 -41.22
N ASP A 791 -18.33 -21.46 -40.28
CA ASP A 791 -19.66 -22.05 -40.47
C ASP A 791 -20.77 -21.03 -40.14
N ALA A 792 -21.28 -20.37 -41.17
CA ALA A 792 -22.37 -19.40 -41.10
C ALA A 792 -23.69 -19.99 -41.62
N THR A 793 -23.96 -21.28 -41.41
CA THR A 793 -25.21 -21.91 -41.89
C THR A 793 -26.42 -21.71 -40.96
N GLY A 794 -26.23 -20.98 -39.86
CA GLY A 794 -27.30 -20.66 -38.93
C GLY A 794 -28.40 -19.77 -39.54
N PRO A 795 -29.56 -19.63 -38.88
CA PRO A 795 -30.75 -18.95 -39.42
C PRO A 795 -30.63 -17.42 -39.55
N ASN A 796 -29.47 -16.83 -39.24
CA ASN A 796 -29.31 -15.39 -39.07
C ASN A 796 -28.39 -14.77 -40.10
N LYS A 797 -28.45 -13.45 -40.16
CA LYS A 797 -27.65 -12.67 -41.09
C LYS A 797 -26.22 -12.56 -40.57
N VAL A 798 -25.29 -13.05 -41.38
CA VAL A 798 -23.85 -12.98 -41.12
C VAL A 798 -23.20 -12.24 -42.27
N ILE A 799 -22.46 -11.17 -41.98
CA ILE A 799 -21.74 -10.37 -42.95
C ILE A 799 -20.24 -10.60 -42.74
N ILE A 800 -19.58 -11.11 -43.76
CA ILE A 800 -18.14 -11.38 -43.76
C ILE A 800 -17.56 -10.56 -44.90
N SER A 801 -16.86 -9.47 -44.56
CA SER A 801 -16.41 -8.52 -45.55
C SER A 801 -14.99 -8.02 -45.35
N GLY A 802 -14.15 -7.98 -46.39
CA GLY A 802 -12.82 -7.36 -46.27
C GLY A 802 -11.81 -8.17 -45.46
N ASN A 803 -11.96 -9.49 -45.39
CA ASN A 803 -11.08 -10.37 -44.63
C ASN A 803 -10.07 -11.10 -45.52
N LYS A 804 -8.93 -11.51 -44.96
CA LYS A 804 -7.97 -12.44 -45.56
C LYS A 804 -7.99 -13.77 -44.82
N PHE A 805 -8.44 -14.82 -45.49
CA PHE A 805 -8.49 -16.17 -44.95
C PHE A 805 -7.29 -16.96 -45.44
N SER A 806 -6.28 -17.09 -44.59
CA SER A 806 -5.09 -17.87 -44.90
C SER A 806 -5.25 -19.31 -44.44
N ASN A 807 -4.86 -20.26 -45.29
CA ASN A 807 -4.76 -21.68 -44.99
C ASN A 807 -6.08 -22.45 -44.76
N VAL A 808 -7.12 -22.13 -45.52
CA VAL A 808 -8.37 -22.92 -45.51
C VAL A 808 -8.09 -24.31 -46.10
N SER A 809 -8.28 -25.39 -45.32
CA SER A 809 -7.66 -26.70 -45.60
C SER A 809 -8.46 -27.94 -45.25
N GLN A 810 -9.73 -27.80 -44.84
CA GLN A 810 -10.59 -28.92 -44.42
C GLN A 810 -11.86 -29.00 -45.29
N ASP A 811 -12.50 -30.18 -45.34
CA ASP A 811 -13.81 -30.34 -45.96
C ASP A 811 -14.83 -29.42 -45.29
N ASN A 812 -15.57 -28.68 -46.12
CA ASN A 812 -16.45 -27.60 -45.75
C ASN A 812 -15.77 -26.50 -44.92
N GLY A 813 -14.54 -26.13 -45.30
CA GLY A 813 -13.76 -25.06 -44.69
C GLY A 813 -14.54 -23.75 -44.50
N ILE A 814 -15.38 -23.35 -45.47
CA ILE A 814 -16.29 -22.21 -45.34
C ILE A 814 -17.70 -22.66 -45.72
N LYS A 815 -18.68 -22.48 -44.83
CA LYS A 815 -20.10 -22.75 -45.10
C LYS A 815 -20.94 -21.50 -44.87
N LEU A 816 -21.86 -21.19 -45.79
CA LEU A 816 -22.74 -20.02 -45.71
C LEU A 816 -24.21 -20.46 -45.89
N GLY A 817 -25.09 -20.01 -44.98
CA GLY A 817 -26.54 -20.24 -45.03
C GLY A 817 -27.34 -19.05 -45.54
N SER A 818 -28.67 -19.18 -45.53
CA SER A 818 -29.65 -18.44 -46.34
C SER A 818 -29.79 -16.93 -46.15
N ARG A 819 -28.91 -16.32 -45.35
CA ARG A 819 -28.88 -14.88 -45.06
C ARG A 819 -27.46 -14.32 -44.98
N SER A 820 -26.47 -15.12 -45.35
CA SER A 820 -25.06 -14.74 -45.28
C SER A 820 -24.65 -13.83 -46.43
N ILE A 821 -23.80 -12.84 -46.15
CA ILE A 821 -23.17 -11.94 -47.11
C ILE A 821 -21.67 -12.12 -46.98
N PHE A 822 -21.02 -12.60 -48.03
CA PHE A 822 -19.59 -12.83 -48.12
C PHE A 822 -19.01 -11.99 -49.26
N THR A 823 -18.36 -10.87 -48.94
CA THR A 823 -17.92 -9.89 -49.95
C THR A 823 -16.54 -9.31 -49.72
N ALA A 824 -15.83 -8.91 -50.78
CA ALA A 824 -14.53 -8.23 -50.63
C ALA A 824 -13.48 -9.02 -49.81
N ASN A 825 -13.58 -10.35 -49.72
CA ASN A 825 -12.62 -11.18 -49.00
C ASN A 825 -11.54 -11.74 -49.94
N HIS A 826 -10.38 -12.09 -49.37
CA HIS A 826 -9.32 -12.85 -50.03
C HIS A 826 -9.17 -14.21 -49.35
N VAL A 827 -9.49 -15.29 -50.05
CA VAL A 827 -9.44 -16.66 -49.53
C VAL A 827 -8.26 -17.40 -50.16
N VAL A 828 -7.36 -17.89 -49.31
CA VAL A 828 -6.16 -18.64 -49.69
C VAL A 828 -6.26 -20.07 -49.13
N TYR A 829 -6.29 -21.06 -50.01
CA TYR A 829 -6.45 -22.47 -49.63
C TYR A 829 -5.09 -23.17 -49.42
N ALA A 830 -4.90 -23.91 -48.32
CA ALA A 830 -3.56 -24.39 -47.89
C ALA A 830 -3.13 -25.80 -48.32
N THR A 831 -4.01 -26.80 -48.31
CA THR A 831 -3.59 -28.23 -48.34
C THR A 831 -4.08 -28.95 -49.59
N ASP A 832 -3.75 -30.21 -49.81
CA ASP A 832 -4.38 -31.04 -50.86
C ASP A 832 -5.53 -31.91 -50.31
N ALA A 833 -6.02 -31.59 -49.10
CA ALA A 833 -7.04 -32.37 -48.41
C ALA A 833 -8.44 -31.75 -48.59
N GLY A 834 -9.44 -32.60 -48.84
CA GLY A 834 -10.87 -32.27 -48.94
C GLY A 834 -11.41 -32.20 -50.38
N GLN A 835 -12.65 -32.66 -50.58
CA GLN A 835 -13.37 -32.60 -51.86
C GLN A 835 -14.13 -31.28 -52.07
N THR A 836 -14.70 -30.71 -50.99
CA THR A 836 -15.50 -29.48 -51.06
C THR A 836 -15.02 -28.51 -49.98
N ILE A 837 -14.47 -27.35 -50.33
CA ILE A 837 -13.90 -26.43 -49.33
C ILE A 837 -14.81 -25.25 -49.01
N PHE A 838 -15.68 -24.87 -49.95
CA PHE A 838 -16.58 -23.73 -49.81
C PHE A 838 -17.98 -24.14 -50.24
N THR A 839 -18.95 -23.93 -49.34
CA THR A 839 -20.37 -24.13 -49.59
C THR A 839 -21.15 -22.87 -49.28
N ALA A 840 -22.04 -22.48 -50.17
CA ALA A 840 -22.96 -21.37 -49.95
C ALA A 840 -24.36 -21.74 -50.44
N GLN A 841 -25.35 -21.50 -49.60
CA GLN A 841 -26.74 -21.72 -49.91
C GLN A 841 -27.55 -20.45 -49.60
N ASP A 842 -28.39 -20.02 -50.54
CA ASP A 842 -29.31 -18.88 -50.37
C ASP A 842 -28.58 -17.61 -49.86
N SER A 843 -27.32 -17.40 -50.26
CA SER A 843 -26.39 -16.37 -49.74
C SER A 843 -26.06 -15.29 -50.79
N ILE A 844 -25.33 -14.24 -50.38
CA ILE A 844 -24.66 -13.30 -51.30
C ILE A 844 -23.15 -13.54 -51.23
N VAL A 845 -22.52 -13.88 -52.37
CA VAL A 845 -21.08 -14.11 -52.52
C VAL A 845 -20.55 -13.23 -53.64
N ALA A 846 -19.92 -12.08 -53.34
CA ALA A 846 -19.54 -11.11 -54.38
C ALA A 846 -18.22 -10.37 -54.13
N ASN A 847 -17.52 -9.97 -55.18
CA ASN A 847 -16.29 -9.17 -55.09
C ASN A 847 -15.15 -9.81 -54.27
N ASN A 848 -15.07 -11.14 -54.20
CA ASN A 848 -14.02 -11.86 -53.46
C ASN A 848 -12.87 -12.30 -54.39
N ILE A 849 -11.71 -12.61 -53.81
CA ILE A 849 -10.56 -13.24 -54.45
C ILE A 849 -10.39 -14.65 -53.87
N PHE A 850 -10.29 -15.67 -54.71
CA PHE A 850 -10.08 -17.06 -54.31
C PHE A 850 -8.81 -17.64 -54.96
N ASP A 851 -7.83 -18.03 -54.16
CA ASP A 851 -6.59 -18.68 -54.62
C ASP A 851 -6.71 -20.20 -54.46
N LEU A 852 -7.24 -20.87 -55.49
CA LEU A 852 -7.55 -22.29 -55.52
C LEU A 852 -6.27 -23.15 -55.70
N LYS A 853 -6.22 -24.31 -55.03
CA LYS A 853 -5.26 -25.39 -55.33
C LYS A 853 -5.97 -26.53 -56.06
N ASP A 854 -5.25 -27.22 -56.95
CA ASP A 854 -5.79 -28.14 -57.97
C ASP A 854 -6.77 -29.22 -57.43
N ASN A 855 -7.77 -29.59 -58.26
CA ASN A 855 -8.75 -30.67 -58.05
C ASN A 855 -9.77 -30.50 -56.91
N ARG A 856 -10.28 -29.28 -56.66
CA ARG A 856 -11.26 -29.04 -55.58
C ARG A 856 -12.56 -28.41 -56.06
N THR A 857 -13.62 -28.66 -55.29
CA THR A 857 -14.98 -28.24 -55.62
C THR A 857 -15.44 -27.09 -54.71
N MET A 858 -16.11 -26.11 -55.33
CA MET A 858 -16.86 -25.06 -54.64
C MET A 858 -18.34 -25.21 -55.01
N THR A 859 -19.21 -25.26 -54.00
CA THR A 859 -20.65 -25.44 -54.22
C THR A 859 -21.39 -24.16 -53.85
N ILE A 860 -22.06 -23.54 -54.82
CA ILE A 860 -22.86 -22.35 -54.61
C ILE A 860 -24.26 -22.61 -55.16
N THR A 861 -25.26 -22.67 -54.27
CA THR A 861 -26.64 -23.02 -54.60
C THR A 861 -27.59 -21.88 -54.23
N ASN A 862 -28.51 -21.51 -55.13
CA ASN A 862 -29.52 -20.46 -54.92
C ASN A 862 -28.95 -19.13 -54.38
N SER A 863 -27.67 -18.84 -54.63
CA SER A 863 -26.97 -17.69 -54.06
C SER A 863 -26.66 -16.67 -55.15
N LYS A 864 -26.64 -15.39 -54.79
CA LYS A 864 -26.14 -14.35 -55.69
C LYS A 864 -24.61 -14.44 -55.74
N ASN A 865 -24.06 -14.89 -56.87
CA ASN A 865 -22.63 -15.06 -57.09
C ASN A 865 -22.15 -14.14 -58.22
N SER A 866 -21.43 -13.04 -57.92
CA SER A 866 -21.06 -12.04 -58.94
C SER A 866 -19.75 -11.34 -58.64
N ASN A 867 -18.97 -11.00 -59.68
CA ASN A 867 -17.73 -10.22 -59.60
C ASN A 867 -16.62 -10.85 -58.71
N ASN A 868 -16.57 -12.17 -58.59
CA ASN A 868 -15.47 -12.85 -57.89
C ASN A 868 -14.30 -13.11 -58.85
N ALA A 869 -13.07 -13.08 -58.34
CA ALA A 869 -11.84 -13.43 -59.06
C ALA A 869 -11.28 -14.75 -58.53
N TYR A 870 -10.83 -15.62 -59.42
CA TYR A 870 -10.30 -16.94 -59.10
C TYR A 870 -8.90 -17.09 -59.69
N TYR A 871 -7.97 -17.61 -58.90
CA TYR A 871 -6.58 -17.85 -59.28
C TYR A 871 -6.19 -19.29 -58.96
N ASP A 872 -5.30 -19.88 -59.74
CA ASP A 872 -4.70 -21.18 -59.45
C ASP A 872 -3.52 -21.06 -58.44
N ALA A 873 -2.91 -22.20 -58.10
CA ALA A 873 -1.80 -22.27 -57.15
C ALA A 873 -0.54 -21.49 -57.60
N ASN A 874 -0.46 -21.12 -58.89
CA ASN A 874 0.63 -20.33 -59.47
C ASN A 874 0.26 -18.84 -59.62
N GLY A 875 -0.90 -18.43 -59.11
CA GLY A 875 -1.39 -17.06 -59.20
C GLY A 875 -1.92 -16.68 -60.60
N LYS A 876 -2.20 -17.66 -61.46
CA LYS A 876 -2.79 -17.41 -62.77
C LYS A 876 -4.31 -17.40 -62.66
N GLY A 877 -4.95 -16.38 -63.23
CA GLY A 877 -6.42 -16.28 -63.26
C GLY A 877 -7.05 -17.48 -63.98
N ILE A 878 -8.13 -18.00 -63.40
CA ILE A 878 -8.91 -19.13 -63.93
C ILE A 878 -10.39 -18.74 -64.06
N GLU A 879 -11.03 -19.25 -65.10
CA GLU A 879 -12.47 -19.11 -65.33
C GLU A 879 -13.18 -20.28 -64.63
N VAL A 880 -14.14 -19.98 -63.75
CA VAL A 880 -14.80 -20.94 -62.83
C VAL A 880 -16.26 -21.13 -63.17
#